data_AF-A0A093XNY3-F1
#
_entry.id   AF-A0A093XNY3-F1
#
_cell.length_a   1.000
_cell.length_b   1.000
_cell.length_c   1.000
_cell.angle_alpha   90.00
_cell.angle_beta   90.00
_cell.angle_gamma   90.00
#
_symmetry.space_group_name_H-M   'P 1'
#
loop_
_entity.id
_entity.type
_entity.pdbx_description
1 polymer ?
#
loop_
_entity_poly.entity_id
_entity_poly.type
_entity_poly.pdbx_seq_one_letter_code
_entity_poly.pdbx_strand_id
1 'polypeptide(L)'
;MAPPSAIDIRGLTDTEAVIYPDPLTVNEVAERRAKAGKLIAGVAAGTSSDLFKSKSHGKPAKRFDHLISEESKSRGLSSLKGAAKFLSTPGIISLGGGLPCSEYFPFQDISMTVPVAPDFSEAGTAKSGVVVKTGKYDATQGDGTYDLSICLNYGQGTGSAQLLRFVVEHTEITHSPPYKDWQCAMSIGSTMSLEQAYRIFTERGDYILSEQYTFASAVETALPLGCKFLGIKMDSEGLMPEDMDEILSNWDVKARGARKPHLLYTVPTGQNPSGATQSVERRKALYKVCQKHDVFIIEDEPYYFLQMQPYTGADAPPAAPPANNEEFLRQLVPSLLSLDTDGRVMRLDSFSKVIAPGTRTGWITASAQIVERFVRHNEVSAQNPSGLSAITLYKLLDETWGHDGYLEWLRHLRIEYTGRRDALLAACEKFLPKDIITWTPPAAGMFLWLEVNLANHPHAATKSILEIEDEMFLACVEKGVLLSKGSWFLGDKTKAPTQLFLRATFAAATEEKMGQAIERVGVAIREAYGVKAGGIGSMHNAFALFWRKTVEVREFSISQPGFGAVQTGKVEIKIKFEKFGAKELRLITQRHKPIPIIIIPLKRIRHPLKRNTRLHKQIKAQATLPPLIKRAEQEPNKPLTKPVPKRDQCLSKLVQADVARAVGVKAVKERAPRGEERPETAELAELDGAGARGVEHADHEGDGVGVEGRPVAVDEGGGEFRLGELTAACY
;
A
#
# COMPACT_ATOMS: atom_id res chain seq x y z
N MET A 1 40.48 26.67 20.18
CA MET A 1 40.43 25.30 19.62
C MET A 1 39.69 25.40 18.31
N ALA A 2 40.29 24.93 17.22
CA ALA A 2 39.64 24.89 15.91
C ALA A 2 38.33 24.07 16.01
N PRO A 3 37.26 24.46 15.30
CA PRO A 3 36.02 23.70 15.29
C PRO A 3 36.28 22.29 14.72
N PRO A 4 35.60 21.25 15.22
CA PRO A 4 35.76 19.92 14.66
C PRO A 4 35.31 19.95 13.20
N SER A 5 36.22 19.50 12.33
CA SER A 5 36.06 19.37 10.89
C SER A 5 34.88 18.45 10.53
N ALA A 6 34.39 18.63 9.30
CA ALA A 6 33.34 17.85 8.66
C ALA A 6 33.32 16.39 9.10
N ILE A 7 32.15 15.94 9.57
CA ILE A 7 31.83 14.53 9.74
C ILE A 7 32.08 13.87 8.38
N ASP A 8 33.02 12.93 8.35
CA ASP A 8 33.31 12.08 7.21
C ASP A 8 32.09 11.19 6.97
N ILE A 9 31.13 11.66 6.16
CA ILE A 9 29.97 10.88 5.72
C ILE A 9 30.49 9.90 4.68
N ARG A 10 31.03 8.78 5.13
CA ARG A 10 31.28 7.63 4.25
C ARG A 10 29.93 7.05 3.84
N GLY A 11 29.50 7.36 2.62
CA GLY A 11 28.54 6.52 1.90
C GLY A 11 29.20 5.17 1.61
N LEU A 12 29.22 4.28 2.60
CA LEU A 12 29.62 2.89 2.41
C LEU A 12 28.45 2.13 1.76
N THR A 13 28.25 2.36 0.47
CA THR A 13 27.62 1.34 -0.38
C THR A 13 28.76 0.62 -1.08
N ASP A 14 29.44 -0.27 -0.35
CA ASP A 14 30.35 -1.22 -0.98
C ASP A 14 29.49 -2.21 -1.78
N THR A 15 29.12 -1.81 -3.00
CA THR A 15 28.37 -2.64 -3.94
C THR A 15 29.36 -3.50 -4.72
N GLU A 16 30.22 -4.27 -4.05
CA GLU A 16 30.87 -5.39 -4.72
C GLU A 16 29.75 -6.31 -5.22
N ALA A 17 29.39 -6.12 -6.48
CA ALA A 17 28.30 -6.81 -7.14
C ALA A 17 28.56 -8.30 -6.99
N VAL A 18 27.68 -9.00 -6.26
CA VAL A 18 27.65 -10.45 -6.28
C VAL A 18 27.26 -10.84 -7.69
N ILE A 19 28.25 -11.23 -8.50
CA ILE A 19 28.02 -11.75 -9.85
C ILE A 19 27.42 -13.14 -9.68
N TYR A 20 26.13 -13.27 -9.98
CA TYR A 20 25.47 -14.57 -10.10
C TYR A 20 26.07 -15.31 -11.29
N PRO A 21 26.36 -16.62 -11.17
CA PRO A 21 26.64 -17.43 -12.34
C PRO A 21 25.38 -17.49 -13.22
N ASP A 22 25.47 -16.94 -14.42
CA ASP A 22 24.49 -17.06 -15.52
C ASP A 22 23.02 -16.73 -15.16
N PRO A 23 22.71 -15.51 -14.66
CA PRO A 23 21.31 -15.13 -14.39
C PRO A 23 20.50 -15.08 -15.69
N LEU A 24 19.23 -15.50 -15.62
CA LEU A 24 18.31 -15.43 -16.75
C LEU A 24 18.18 -13.99 -17.27
N THR A 25 18.42 -13.79 -18.56
CA THR A 25 18.33 -12.49 -19.21
C THR A 25 16.97 -12.28 -19.87
N VAL A 26 16.63 -11.02 -20.15
CA VAL A 26 15.40 -10.65 -20.87
C VAL A 26 15.34 -11.31 -22.26
N ASN A 27 16.47 -11.38 -22.96
CA ASN A 27 16.55 -12.00 -24.29
C ASN A 27 16.28 -13.51 -24.23
N GLU A 28 16.85 -14.20 -23.24
CA GLU A 28 16.60 -15.63 -23.05
C GLU A 28 15.13 -15.93 -22.69
N VAL A 29 14.44 -15.04 -21.96
CA VAL A 29 12.99 -15.17 -21.74
C VAL A 29 12.23 -15.14 -23.07
N ALA A 30 12.54 -14.19 -23.95
CA ALA A 30 11.90 -14.09 -25.25
C ALA A 30 12.13 -15.35 -26.10
N GLU A 31 13.37 -15.85 -26.15
CA GLU A 31 13.71 -17.09 -26.87
C GLU A 31 12.98 -18.31 -26.30
N ARG A 32 12.92 -18.42 -24.97
CA ARG A 32 12.21 -19.53 -24.29
C ARG A 32 10.71 -19.51 -24.58
N ARG A 33 10.08 -18.33 -24.52
CA ARG A 33 8.65 -18.16 -24.86
C ARG A 33 8.39 -18.50 -26.33
N ALA A 34 9.23 -18.04 -27.25
CA ALA A 34 9.12 -18.36 -28.66
C ALA A 34 9.18 -19.88 -28.91
N LYS A 35 10.06 -20.59 -28.20
CA LYS A 35 10.15 -22.06 -28.26
C LYS A 35 8.95 -22.78 -27.63
N ALA A 36 8.41 -22.24 -26.54
CA ALA A 36 7.25 -22.82 -25.84
C ALA A 36 5.93 -22.62 -26.61
N GLY A 37 5.85 -21.59 -27.47
CA GLY A 37 4.66 -21.24 -28.23
C GLY A 37 3.63 -20.43 -27.43
N LYS A 38 2.42 -20.28 -27.99
CA LYS A 38 1.33 -19.52 -27.39
C LYS A 38 0.89 -20.16 -26.07
N LEU A 39 0.81 -19.37 -25.00
CA LEU A 39 0.28 -19.84 -23.71
C LEU A 39 -1.23 -20.07 -23.83
N ILE A 40 -1.67 -21.30 -23.55
CA ILE A 40 -3.09 -21.67 -23.53
C ILE A 40 -3.50 -21.86 -22.07
N ALA A 41 -4.18 -20.87 -21.50
CA ALA A 41 -4.69 -20.89 -20.14
C ALA A 41 -6.09 -20.31 -20.07
N GLY A 42 -7.10 -21.18 -20.17
CA GLY A 42 -8.51 -20.80 -20.10
C GLY A 42 -9.00 -20.45 -18.70
N VAL A 43 -10.33 -20.40 -18.55
CA VAL A 43 -11.00 -20.08 -17.29
C VAL A 43 -10.48 -20.96 -16.14
N ALA A 44 -10.03 -20.31 -15.06
CA ALA A 44 -9.53 -20.97 -13.86
C ALA A 44 -8.47 -22.07 -14.11
N ALA A 45 -7.62 -21.93 -15.14
CA ALA A 45 -6.57 -22.89 -15.44
C ALA A 45 -5.62 -23.10 -14.24
N GLY A 46 -5.37 -24.37 -13.90
CA GLY A 46 -4.36 -24.74 -12.91
C GLY A 46 -2.97 -24.31 -13.38
N THR A 47 -2.20 -23.68 -12.49
CA THR A 47 -0.85 -23.18 -12.83
C THR A 47 0.07 -23.23 -11.62
N SER A 48 1.38 -23.20 -11.88
CA SER A 48 2.42 -23.09 -10.87
C SER A 48 3.67 -22.50 -11.51
N SER A 49 4.61 -22.03 -10.70
CA SER A 49 5.88 -21.49 -11.20
C SER A 49 6.69 -22.51 -11.98
N ASP A 50 6.58 -23.81 -11.68
CA ASP A 50 7.32 -24.87 -12.38
C ASP A 50 6.98 -24.95 -13.88
N LEU A 51 5.86 -24.36 -14.32
CA LEU A 51 5.52 -24.24 -15.75
C LEU A 51 6.33 -23.16 -16.48
N PHE A 52 6.93 -22.22 -15.73
CA PHE A 52 7.55 -21.01 -16.30
C PHE A 52 9.03 -20.86 -15.92
N LYS A 53 9.46 -21.45 -14.79
CA LYS A 53 10.86 -21.43 -14.35
C LYS A 53 11.80 -21.99 -15.40
N SER A 54 13.00 -21.41 -15.48
CA SER A 54 14.14 -21.97 -16.19
C SER A 54 14.66 -23.22 -15.48
N LYS A 55 15.89 -23.65 -15.81
CA LYS A 55 16.55 -24.70 -15.04
C LYS A 55 16.84 -24.17 -13.63
N SER A 56 16.07 -24.63 -12.64
CA SER A 56 16.33 -24.27 -11.24
C SER A 56 17.62 -24.95 -10.74
N HIS A 57 18.44 -24.21 -10.00
CA HIS A 57 19.72 -24.68 -9.47
C HIS A 57 19.64 -24.98 -7.97
N GLY A 58 20.65 -25.68 -7.43
CA GLY A 58 20.75 -25.93 -5.99
C GLY A 58 19.94 -27.13 -5.48
N LYS A 59 19.92 -27.27 -4.15
CA LYS A 59 19.16 -28.32 -3.46
C LYS A 59 17.70 -27.87 -3.28
N PRO A 60 16.75 -28.79 -3.02
CA PRO A 60 15.46 -28.40 -2.45
C PRO A 60 15.62 -27.60 -1.16
N ALA A 61 14.66 -26.73 -0.90
CA ALA A 61 14.46 -26.06 0.38
C ALA A 61 14.40 -27.07 1.53
N LYS A 62 14.78 -26.60 2.72
CA LYS A 62 14.54 -27.33 3.96
C LYS A 62 13.03 -27.49 4.19
N ARG A 63 12.69 -28.48 5.01
CA ARG A 63 11.33 -28.70 5.48
C ARG A 63 11.09 -27.87 6.73
N PHE A 64 9.97 -27.15 6.76
CA PHE A 64 9.58 -26.26 7.86
C PHE A 64 8.29 -26.72 8.56
N ASP A 65 7.98 -28.02 8.53
CA ASP A 65 6.74 -28.59 9.09
C ASP A 65 6.56 -28.27 10.59
N HIS A 66 7.67 -28.10 11.33
CA HIS A 66 7.68 -27.70 12.75
C HIS A 66 7.42 -26.21 13.00
N LEU A 67 7.53 -25.35 11.97
CA LEU A 67 7.26 -23.91 12.05
C LEU A 67 5.85 -23.54 11.59
N ILE A 68 5.16 -24.45 10.90
CA ILE A 68 3.79 -24.23 10.40
C ILE A 68 2.78 -24.40 11.56
N SER A 69 1.88 -23.43 11.70
CA SER A 69 0.80 -23.41 12.69
C SER A 69 -0.19 -24.57 12.51
N GLU A 70 -0.93 -24.87 13.57
CA GLU A 70 -1.99 -25.88 13.53
C GLU A 70 -3.13 -25.45 12.60
N GLU A 71 -3.44 -24.14 12.57
CA GLU A 71 -4.41 -23.59 11.61
C GLU A 71 -3.99 -23.93 10.17
N SER A 72 -2.74 -23.64 9.81
CA SER A 72 -2.26 -23.82 8.44
C SER A 72 -2.09 -25.28 8.05
N LYS A 73 -1.67 -26.15 8.98
CA LYS A 73 -1.63 -27.61 8.78
C LYS A 73 -3.03 -28.19 8.52
N SER A 74 -4.04 -27.68 9.23
CA SER A 74 -5.42 -28.19 9.11
C SER A 74 -6.10 -27.87 7.77
N ARG A 75 -5.56 -26.92 7.00
CA ARG A 75 -6.13 -26.52 5.71
C ARG A 75 -5.86 -27.58 4.64
N GLY A 76 -6.94 -28.15 4.12
CA GLY A 76 -6.92 -29.03 2.94
C GLY A 76 -7.10 -28.25 1.63
N LEU A 77 -6.82 -28.92 0.49
CA LEU A 77 -7.12 -28.40 -0.84
C LEU A 77 -8.62 -28.15 -0.99
N SER A 78 -9.01 -27.01 -1.55
CA SER A 78 -10.42 -26.77 -1.90
C SER A 78 -10.91 -27.81 -2.91
N SER A 79 -11.95 -28.58 -2.56
CA SER A 79 -12.49 -29.64 -3.42
C SER A 79 -12.91 -29.11 -4.81
N LEU A 80 -13.52 -27.92 -4.85
CA LEU A 80 -13.97 -27.29 -6.09
C LEU A 80 -12.79 -26.80 -6.95
N LYS A 81 -11.78 -26.16 -6.33
CA LYS A 81 -10.59 -25.71 -7.07
C LYS A 81 -9.69 -26.88 -7.48
N GLY A 82 -9.65 -27.94 -6.69
CA GLY A 82 -9.00 -29.19 -7.04
C GLY A 82 -9.61 -29.89 -8.26
N ALA A 83 -10.92 -29.73 -8.49
CA ALA A 83 -11.60 -30.23 -9.70
C ALA A 83 -11.27 -29.39 -10.95
N ALA A 84 -10.91 -28.11 -10.79
CA ALA A 84 -10.60 -27.23 -11.92
C ALA A 84 -9.40 -27.70 -12.76
N LYS A 85 -8.52 -28.55 -12.22
CA LYS A 85 -7.44 -29.19 -13.00
C LYS A 85 -7.95 -30.04 -14.16
N PHE A 86 -9.19 -30.52 -14.11
CA PHE A 86 -9.80 -31.28 -15.20
C PHE A 86 -10.30 -30.36 -16.34
N LEU A 87 -10.49 -29.07 -16.08
CA LEU A 87 -10.96 -28.09 -17.09
C LEU A 87 -9.94 -27.88 -18.21
N SER A 88 -8.66 -28.22 -17.99
CA SER A 88 -7.65 -28.20 -19.05
C SER A 88 -7.72 -29.42 -19.98
N THR A 89 -8.62 -30.39 -19.72
CA THR A 89 -8.80 -31.56 -20.60
C THR A 89 -9.49 -31.11 -21.90
N PRO A 90 -8.89 -31.33 -23.08
CA PRO A 90 -9.49 -30.92 -24.35
C PRO A 90 -10.88 -31.54 -24.53
N GLY A 91 -11.86 -30.73 -24.96
CA GLY A 91 -13.23 -31.19 -25.24
C GLY A 91 -14.11 -31.45 -24.01
N ILE A 92 -13.62 -31.20 -22.79
CA ILE A 92 -14.42 -31.41 -21.58
C ILE A 92 -15.60 -30.42 -21.52
N ILE A 93 -16.80 -30.95 -21.27
CA ILE A 93 -17.98 -30.16 -20.92
C ILE A 93 -18.12 -30.18 -19.40
N SER A 94 -17.93 -29.04 -18.75
CA SER A 94 -18.02 -28.94 -17.30
C SER A 94 -19.43 -28.59 -16.85
N LEU A 95 -20.07 -29.51 -16.13
CA LEU A 95 -21.28 -29.26 -15.32
C LEU A 95 -20.97 -29.28 -13.81
N GLY A 96 -19.68 -29.22 -13.44
CA GLY A 96 -19.23 -29.33 -12.05
C GLY A 96 -19.14 -28.00 -11.31
N GLY A 97 -18.20 -27.15 -11.71
CA GLY A 97 -17.96 -25.87 -11.04
C GLY A 97 -19.06 -24.83 -11.35
N GLY A 98 -19.46 -24.05 -10.34
CA GLY A 98 -20.40 -22.94 -10.49
C GLY A 98 -19.80 -21.69 -11.15
N LEU A 99 -19.09 -21.86 -12.28
CA LEU A 99 -18.47 -20.77 -13.03
C LEU A 99 -19.49 -20.24 -14.05
N PRO A 100 -19.91 -18.95 -13.98
CA PRO A 100 -20.88 -18.41 -14.91
C PRO A 100 -20.38 -18.38 -16.35
N CYS A 101 -21.30 -18.50 -17.31
CA CYS A 101 -21.01 -18.25 -18.73
C CYS A 101 -20.58 -16.80 -18.94
N SER A 102 -19.54 -16.58 -19.75
CA SER A 102 -18.99 -15.25 -20.02
C SER A 102 -19.94 -14.33 -20.80
N GLU A 103 -20.97 -14.88 -21.45
CA GLU A 103 -22.04 -14.12 -22.09
C GLU A 103 -22.78 -13.21 -21.09
N TYR A 104 -22.84 -13.61 -19.81
CA TYR A 104 -23.54 -12.86 -18.77
C TYR A 104 -22.69 -11.76 -18.12
N PHE A 105 -21.43 -11.59 -18.54
CA PHE A 105 -20.59 -10.49 -18.07
C PHE A 105 -20.83 -9.24 -18.93
N PRO A 106 -21.29 -8.10 -18.37
CA PRO A 106 -21.73 -6.93 -19.13
C PRO A 106 -20.57 -6.02 -19.59
N PHE A 107 -19.45 -6.62 -20.00
CA PHE A 107 -18.26 -5.92 -20.49
C PHE A 107 -17.82 -6.57 -21.80
N GLN A 108 -17.83 -5.80 -22.88
CA GLN A 108 -17.39 -6.27 -24.19
C GLN A 108 -15.90 -6.03 -24.43
N ASP A 109 -15.40 -4.87 -24.01
CA ASP A 109 -14.00 -4.49 -24.10
C ASP A 109 -13.62 -3.49 -23.00
N ILE A 110 -12.33 -3.43 -22.72
CA ILE A 110 -11.70 -2.39 -21.90
C ILE A 110 -10.50 -1.84 -22.65
N SER A 111 -10.20 -0.55 -22.45
CA SER A 111 -8.99 0.07 -22.97
C SER A 111 -8.33 0.99 -21.95
N MET A 112 -7.03 1.18 -22.11
CA MET A 112 -6.21 2.08 -21.30
C MET A 112 -5.14 2.73 -22.16
N THR A 113 -4.83 4.00 -21.90
CA THR A 113 -3.68 4.68 -22.50
C THR A 113 -2.51 4.59 -21.52
N VAL A 114 -1.38 4.03 -21.97
CA VAL A 114 -0.22 3.76 -21.11
C VAL A 114 1.04 4.42 -21.66
N PRO A 115 2.01 4.80 -20.80
CA PRO A 115 3.28 5.32 -21.27
C PRO A 115 4.07 4.23 -21.99
N VAL A 116 4.97 4.63 -22.88
CA VAL A 116 5.99 3.78 -23.48
C VAL A 116 7.30 4.55 -23.53
N ALA A 117 8.42 3.83 -23.51
CA ALA A 117 9.72 4.44 -23.64
C ALA A 117 9.84 5.30 -24.92
N PRO A 118 10.65 6.37 -24.91
CA PRO A 118 11.55 6.79 -23.82
C PRO A 118 10.92 7.75 -22.80
N ASP A 119 9.66 8.16 -22.96
CA ASP A 119 9.02 9.17 -22.11
C ASP A 119 7.87 8.59 -21.28
N PHE A 120 8.16 8.35 -20.01
CA PHE A 120 7.22 7.81 -19.04
C PHE A 120 6.45 8.89 -18.26
N SER A 121 6.64 10.17 -18.58
CA SER A 121 5.94 11.27 -17.91
C SER A 121 4.44 11.29 -18.26
N GLU A 122 3.62 11.91 -17.42
CA GLU A 122 2.19 12.10 -17.70
C GLU A 122 1.97 12.92 -18.98
N ALA A 123 2.77 13.98 -19.17
CA ALA A 123 2.74 14.79 -20.39
C ALA A 123 3.15 13.99 -21.64
N GLY A 124 4.16 13.13 -21.52
CA GLY A 124 4.59 12.20 -22.56
C GLY A 124 3.49 11.21 -22.92
N THR A 125 2.86 10.62 -21.91
CA THR A 125 1.73 9.67 -22.09
C THR A 125 0.55 10.34 -22.81
N ALA A 126 0.20 11.57 -22.44
CA ALA A 126 -0.88 12.30 -23.11
C ALA A 126 -0.59 12.60 -24.59
N LYS A 127 0.69 12.69 -24.97
CA LYS A 127 1.13 13.01 -26.33
C LYS A 127 1.35 11.78 -27.20
N SER A 128 1.98 10.74 -26.66
CA SER A 128 2.46 9.57 -27.41
C SER A 128 2.22 8.23 -26.71
N GLY A 129 1.37 8.19 -25.69
CA GLY A 129 0.96 6.96 -25.04
C GLY A 129 0.26 6.01 -26.00
N VAL A 130 0.39 4.71 -25.72
CA VAL A 130 -0.23 3.65 -26.53
C VAL A 130 -1.58 3.28 -25.92
N VAL A 131 -2.61 3.20 -26.75
CA VAL A 131 -3.92 2.68 -26.34
C VAL A 131 -3.88 1.15 -26.42
N VAL A 132 -3.93 0.51 -25.27
CA VAL A 132 -4.00 -0.95 -25.12
C VAL A 132 -5.46 -1.32 -24.92
N LYS A 133 -5.98 -2.20 -25.77
CA LYS A 133 -7.37 -2.67 -25.74
C LYS A 133 -7.41 -4.19 -25.59
N THR A 134 -8.39 -4.69 -24.85
CA THR A 134 -8.71 -6.12 -24.82
C THR A 134 -10.21 -6.33 -24.77
N GLY A 135 -10.68 -7.21 -25.64
CA GLY A 135 -12.06 -7.61 -25.78
C GLY A 135 -12.37 -8.90 -25.04
N LYS A 136 -13.65 -9.26 -25.08
CA LYS A 136 -14.12 -10.60 -24.75
C LYS A 136 -13.73 -11.55 -25.89
N TYR A 137 -13.15 -12.70 -25.54
CA TYR A 137 -12.74 -13.78 -26.45
C TYR A 137 -11.44 -13.59 -27.23
N ASP A 138 -10.65 -12.53 -27.01
CA ASP A 138 -9.35 -12.33 -27.68
C ASP A 138 -8.42 -13.55 -27.55
N ALA A 139 -8.50 -14.34 -26.47
CA ALA A 139 -7.64 -15.51 -26.29
C ALA A 139 -8.01 -16.66 -27.23
N THR A 140 -9.29 -16.74 -27.61
CA THR A 140 -9.86 -17.81 -28.45
C THR A 140 -10.07 -17.40 -29.90
N GLN A 141 -10.38 -16.14 -30.16
CA GLN A 141 -10.74 -15.59 -31.48
C GLN A 141 -9.69 -14.62 -32.02
N GLY A 142 -8.77 -14.15 -31.17
CA GLY A 142 -7.69 -13.24 -31.53
C GLY A 142 -6.29 -13.82 -31.28
N ASP A 143 -5.31 -12.94 -31.27
CA ASP A 143 -3.90 -13.24 -31.03
C ASP A 143 -3.52 -13.26 -29.54
N GLY A 144 -4.32 -12.64 -28.67
CA GLY A 144 -4.09 -12.55 -27.23
C GLY A 144 -4.04 -13.90 -26.51
N THR A 145 -3.53 -13.91 -25.26
CA THR A 145 -3.56 -15.10 -24.38
C THR A 145 -4.39 -14.92 -23.12
N TYR A 146 -4.83 -13.68 -22.85
CA TYR A 146 -5.70 -13.34 -21.73
C TYR A 146 -6.75 -12.34 -22.20
N ASP A 147 -8.01 -12.58 -21.87
CA ASP A 147 -9.14 -11.79 -22.33
C ASP A 147 -10.22 -11.63 -21.24
N LEU A 148 -11.26 -10.84 -21.54
CA LEU A 148 -12.34 -10.55 -20.58
C LEU A 148 -13.22 -11.75 -20.25
N SER A 149 -13.32 -12.77 -21.11
CA SER A 149 -14.09 -13.99 -20.82
C SER A 149 -13.41 -14.83 -19.72
N ILE A 150 -12.07 -14.74 -19.64
CA ILE A 150 -11.25 -15.43 -18.64
C ILE A 150 -11.12 -14.57 -17.38
N CYS A 151 -10.74 -13.30 -17.49
CA CYS A 151 -10.39 -12.48 -16.32
C CYS A 151 -11.61 -12.07 -15.48
N LEU A 152 -12.80 -11.96 -16.07
CA LEU A 152 -14.02 -11.63 -15.32
C LEU A 152 -14.61 -12.83 -14.59
N ASN A 153 -14.10 -14.04 -14.86
CA ASN A 153 -14.53 -15.26 -14.21
C ASN A 153 -13.70 -15.56 -12.95
N TYR A 154 -14.06 -16.63 -12.24
CA TYR A 154 -13.27 -17.13 -11.12
C TYR A 154 -11.85 -17.53 -11.54
N GLY A 155 -10.92 -17.43 -10.59
CA GLY A 155 -9.52 -17.81 -10.76
C GLY A 155 -8.98 -18.73 -9.66
N GLN A 156 -7.77 -19.23 -9.88
CA GLN A 156 -7.06 -20.10 -8.94
C GLN A 156 -6.42 -19.32 -7.78
N GLY A 157 -6.11 -19.99 -6.68
CA GLY A 157 -5.46 -19.39 -5.51
C GLY A 157 -4.03 -18.88 -5.77
N THR A 158 -3.43 -19.32 -6.88
CA THR A 158 -2.12 -18.90 -7.39
C THR A 158 -2.17 -17.62 -8.22
N GLY A 159 -3.36 -17.18 -8.66
CA GLY A 159 -3.54 -16.13 -9.67
C GLY A 159 -3.67 -16.66 -11.10
N SER A 160 -3.79 -15.76 -12.07
CA SER A 160 -3.86 -16.13 -13.49
C SER A 160 -2.51 -16.62 -14.00
N ALA A 161 -2.51 -17.64 -14.86
CA ALA A 161 -1.28 -18.20 -15.44
C ALA A 161 -0.47 -17.15 -16.20
N GLN A 162 -1.15 -16.21 -16.85
CA GLN A 162 -0.58 -15.17 -17.68
C GLN A 162 0.24 -14.19 -16.85
N LEU A 163 -0.33 -13.63 -15.78
CA LEU A 163 0.40 -12.72 -14.89
C LEU A 163 1.42 -13.47 -14.01
N LEU A 164 1.10 -14.71 -13.62
CA LEU A 164 2.04 -15.56 -12.86
C LEU A 164 3.31 -15.84 -13.66
N ARG A 165 3.21 -16.10 -14.98
CA ARG A 165 4.38 -16.28 -15.85
C ARG A 165 5.30 -15.07 -15.80
N PHE A 166 4.74 -13.87 -15.96
CA PHE A 166 5.53 -12.63 -15.90
C PHE A 166 6.27 -12.48 -14.58
N VAL A 167 5.60 -12.65 -13.43
CA VAL A 167 6.28 -12.46 -12.12
C VAL A 167 7.30 -13.56 -11.82
N VAL A 168 7.11 -14.79 -12.33
CA VAL A 168 8.09 -15.88 -12.18
C VAL A 168 9.35 -15.57 -12.98
N GLU A 169 9.21 -15.17 -14.23
CA GLU A 169 10.35 -14.78 -15.06
C GLU A 169 11.05 -13.52 -14.49
N HIS A 170 10.28 -12.53 -14.04
CA HIS A 170 10.84 -11.34 -13.41
C HIS A 170 11.65 -11.71 -12.16
N THR A 171 11.14 -12.63 -11.34
CA THR A 171 11.86 -13.14 -10.16
C THR A 171 13.16 -13.85 -10.53
N GLU A 172 13.21 -14.61 -11.64
CA GLU A 172 14.45 -15.20 -12.13
C GLU A 172 15.45 -14.12 -12.57
N ILE A 173 15.00 -13.15 -13.36
CA ILE A 173 15.84 -12.04 -13.86
C ILE A 173 16.43 -11.22 -12.71
N THR A 174 15.65 -10.94 -11.67
CA THR A 174 16.04 -10.00 -10.61
C THR A 174 16.68 -10.64 -9.39
N HIS A 175 16.31 -11.88 -9.06
CA HIS A 175 16.69 -12.50 -7.79
C HIS A 175 17.35 -13.87 -7.92
N SER A 176 17.04 -14.65 -8.96
CA SER A 176 17.63 -15.98 -9.20
C SER A 176 17.79 -16.85 -7.92
N PRO A 177 16.68 -17.27 -7.26
CA PRO A 177 16.77 -17.96 -5.97
C PRO A 177 17.63 -19.24 -6.02
N PRO A 178 18.55 -19.48 -5.06
CA PRO A 178 19.58 -20.51 -5.16
C PRO A 178 19.13 -21.93 -4.71
N TYR A 179 17.86 -22.27 -4.88
CA TYR A 179 17.28 -23.56 -4.51
C TYR A 179 16.23 -24.01 -5.54
N LYS A 180 15.94 -25.30 -5.66
CA LYS A 180 15.21 -25.80 -6.86
C LYS A 180 13.70 -25.56 -6.86
N ASP A 181 13.08 -25.62 -5.68
CA ASP A 181 11.64 -25.71 -5.49
C ASP A 181 11.03 -24.40 -4.95
N TRP A 182 11.61 -23.25 -5.30
CA TRP A 182 10.94 -21.97 -5.11
C TRP A 182 9.73 -21.86 -6.03
N GLN A 183 8.71 -21.15 -5.57
CA GLN A 183 7.50 -20.83 -6.31
C GLN A 183 7.02 -19.41 -5.98
N CYS A 184 6.19 -18.87 -6.87
CA CYS A 184 5.46 -17.64 -6.70
C CYS A 184 3.96 -17.91 -6.59
N ALA A 185 3.26 -17.04 -5.87
CA ALA A 185 1.79 -16.98 -5.92
C ALA A 185 1.34 -15.52 -5.87
N MET A 186 0.36 -15.17 -6.69
CA MET A 186 -0.22 -13.83 -6.69
C MET A 186 -0.94 -13.53 -5.37
N SER A 187 -0.91 -12.28 -4.96
CA SER A 187 -1.52 -11.78 -3.72
C SER A 187 -2.27 -10.47 -3.97
N ILE A 188 -3.22 -10.13 -3.10
CA ILE A 188 -3.88 -8.83 -3.12
C ILE A 188 -3.02 -7.68 -2.52
N GLY A 189 -1.70 -7.89 -2.45
CA GLY A 189 -0.70 -6.97 -1.91
C GLY A 189 -0.06 -7.45 -0.59
N SER A 190 1.10 -6.88 -0.26
CA SER A 190 1.95 -7.33 0.87
C SER A 190 1.22 -7.37 2.21
N THR A 191 0.28 -6.45 2.47
CA THR A 191 -0.47 -6.43 3.74
C THR A 191 -1.28 -7.71 3.97
N MET A 192 -1.95 -8.22 2.93
CA MET A 192 -2.67 -9.50 3.02
C MET A 192 -1.68 -10.64 3.13
N SER A 193 -0.58 -10.60 2.36
CA SER A 193 0.44 -11.64 2.43
C SER A 193 1.06 -11.76 3.82
N LEU A 194 1.27 -10.63 4.50
CA LEU A 194 1.83 -10.56 5.84
C LEU A 194 0.87 -11.14 6.88
N GLU A 195 -0.42 -10.81 6.80
CA GLU A 195 -1.44 -11.40 7.68
C GLU A 195 -1.49 -12.93 7.54
N GLN A 196 -1.48 -13.43 6.30
CA GLN A 196 -1.47 -14.88 6.06
C GLN A 196 -0.16 -15.50 6.54
N ALA A 197 0.99 -14.86 6.33
CA ALA A 197 2.27 -15.35 6.84
C ALA A 197 2.25 -15.50 8.36
N TYR A 198 1.69 -14.54 9.10
CA TYR A 198 1.51 -14.70 10.55
C TYR A 198 0.63 -15.89 10.89
N ARG A 199 -0.49 -16.10 10.18
CA ARG A 199 -1.33 -17.28 10.42
C ARG A 199 -0.67 -18.59 10.00
N ILE A 200 0.23 -18.57 9.03
CA ILE A 200 1.01 -19.75 8.61
C ILE A 200 2.04 -20.11 9.67
N PHE A 201 2.70 -19.13 10.28
CA PHE A 201 3.89 -19.38 11.11
C PHE A 201 3.68 -19.21 12.61
N THR A 202 2.60 -18.57 13.07
CA THR A 202 2.46 -18.20 14.48
C THR A 202 1.19 -18.72 15.12
N GLU A 203 1.28 -18.90 16.45
CA GLU A 203 0.18 -19.19 17.34
C GLU A 203 -0.01 -18.04 18.34
N ARG A 204 -1.19 -17.98 18.97
CA ARG A 204 -1.45 -16.99 20.03
C ARG A 204 -0.41 -17.12 21.14
N GLY A 205 0.24 -16.02 21.48
CA GLY A 205 1.28 -15.93 22.51
C GLY A 205 2.72 -15.96 21.96
N ASP A 206 2.90 -16.27 20.67
CA ASP A 206 4.22 -16.24 20.03
C ASP A 206 4.78 -14.83 19.91
N TYR A 207 6.11 -14.77 19.81
CA TYR A 207 6.84 -13.56 19.48
C TYR A 207 7.26 -13.57 18.00
N ILE A 208 7.10 -12.42 17.36
CA ILE A 208 7.62 -12.11 16.03
C ILE A 208 8.77 -11.12 16.21
N LEU A 209 9.92 -11.41 15.63
CA LEU A 209 11.06 -10.50 15.60
C LEU A 209 10.81 -9.43 14.54
N SER A 210 11.18 -8.19 14.84
CA SER A 210 11.19 -7.10 13.86
C SER A 210 12.31 -6.12 14.16
N GLU A 211 12.52 -5.15 13.28
CA GLU A 211 13.29 -3.96 13.65
C GLU A 211 12.68 -3.23 14.86
N GLN A 212 13.51 -2.52 15.62
CA GLN A 212 13.11 -1.69 16.77
C GLN A 212 12.02 -0.69 16.41
N TYR A 213 12.18 -0.02 15.27
CA TYR A 213 11.15 0.77 14.61
C TYR A 213 10.81 0.07 13.31
N THR A 214 9.55 -0.32 13.10
CA THR A 214 9.10 -1.11 11.96
C THR A 214 7.78 -0.57 11.43
N PHE A 215 7.30 -1.13 10.31
CA PHE A 215 6.06 -0.70 9.69
C PHE A 215 4.88 -0.88 10.67
N ALA A 216 4.22 0.22 11.03
CA ALA A 216 3.15 0.21 12.03
C ALA A 216 2.08 -0.85 11.74
N SER A 217 1.65 -0.98 10.47
CA SER A 217 0.62 -1.97 10.12
C SER A 217 1.11 -3.41 10.18
N ALA A 218 2.43 -3.68 10.11
CA ALA A 218 2.96 -5.02 10.39
C ALA A 218 2.69 -5.41 11.86
N VAL A 219 2.86 -4.46 12.78
CA VAL A 219 2.57 -4.64 14.21
C VAL A 219 1.06 -4.75 14.45
N GLU A 220 0.29 -3.81 13.92
CA GLU A 220 -1.17 -3.77 14.06
C GLU A 220 -1.87 -5.00 13.48
N THR A 221 -1.26 -5.68 12.51
CA THR A 221 -1.78 -6.93 11.95
C THR A 221 -1.60 -8.11 12.91
N ALA A 222 -0.46 -8.23 13.61
CA ALA A 222 -0.22 -9.41 14.45
C ALA A 222 -0.76 -9.29 15.88
N LEU A 223 -0.87 -8.08 16.46
CA LEU A 223 -1.38 -7.91 17.82
C LEU A 223 -2.79 -8.52 18.02
N PRO A 224 -3.78 -8.35 17.11
CA PRO A 224 -5.10 -8.98 17.24
C PRO A 224 -5.08 -10.52 17.10
N LEU A 225 -4.10 -11.08 16.38
CA LEU A 225 -3.85 -12.52 16.31
C LEU A 225 -3.35 -13.07 17.66
N GLY A 226 -2.97 -12.18 18.59
CA GLY A 226 -2.44 -12.52 19.90
C GLY A 226 -0.93 -12.76 19.89
N CYS A 227 -0.26 -12.37 18.81
CA CYS A 227 1.20 -12.40 18.71
C CYS A 227 1.79 -11.14 19.36
N LYS A 228 3.02 -11.26 19.85
CA LYS A 228 3.80 -10.18 20.43
C LYS A 228 4.90 -9.80 19.44
N PHE A 229 5.34 -8.55 19.47
CA PHE A 229 6.51 -8.10 18.71
C PHE A 229 7.71 -7.91 19.62
N LEU A 230 8.87 -8.30 19.13
CA LEU A 230 10.15 -8.06 19.75
C LEU A 230 11.03 -7.24 18.81
N GLY A 231 11.22 -5.97 19.16
CA GLY A 231 12.10 -5.08 18.42
C GLY A 231 13.58 -5.40 18.68
N ILE A 232 14.31 -5.71 17.61
CA ILE A 232 15.77 -5.85 17.55
C ILE A 232 16.40 -4.49 17.31
N LYS A 233 17.50 -4.18 18.01
CA LYS A 233 18.21 -2.91 17.84
C LYS A 233 18.60 -2.67 16.38
N MET A 234 18.73 -1.39 16.04
CA MET A 234 19.07 -0.94 14.70
C MET A 234 20.25 0.03 14.73
N ASP A 235 20.98 0.10 13.62
CA ASP A 235 21.91 1.17 13.28
C ASP A 235 21.53 1.81 11.93
N SER A 236 22.44 2.56 11.30
CA SER A 236 22.20 3.22 10.00
C SER A 236 21.93 2.27 8.84
N GLU A 237 22.30 0.98 8.96
CA GLU A 237 21.96 -0.06 7.98
C GLU A 237 20.73 -0.89 8.40
N GLY A 238 20.06 -0.53 9.49
CA GLY A 238 18.84 -1.18 9.97
C GLY A 238 19.15 -2.25 11.02
N LEU A 239 18.43 -3.37 10.97
CA LEU A 239 18.48 -4.44 11.98
C LEU A 239 19.92 -4.92 12.27
N MET A 240 20.27 -5.07 13.54
CA MET A 240 21.59 -5.55 13.98
C MET A 240 21.59 -7.07 14.25
N PRO A 241 22.29 -7.90 13.45
CA PRO A 241 22.32 -9.35 13.62
C PRO A 241 22.88 -9.79 14.98
N GLU A 242 23.85 -9.06 15.53
CA GLU A 242 24.49 -9.38 16.81
C GLU A 242 23.52 -9.26 17.99
N ASP A 243 22.68 -8.21 18.00
CA ASP A 243 21.64 -8.02 19.02
C ASP A 243 20.56 -9.12 18.93
N MET A 244 20.18 -9.50 17.70
CA MET A 244 19.27 -10.62 17.46
C MET A 244 19.87 -11.95 17.95
N ASP A 245 21.14 -12.22 17.66
CA ASP A 245 21.85 -13.43 18.10
C ASP A 245 21.96 -13.50 19.62
N GLU A 246 22.28 -12.39 20.28
CA GLU A 246 22.34 -12.28 21.75
C GLU A 246 20.99 -12.59 22.39
N ILE A 247 19.92 -11.98 21.90
CA ILE A 247 18.55 -12.18 22.40
C ILE A 247 18.12 -13.65 22.23
N LEU A 248 18.37 -14.23 21.05
CA LEU A 248 17.95 -15.59 20.73
C LEU A 248 18.81 -16.65 21.44
N SER A 249 20.09 -16.40 21.65
CA SER A 249 20.99 -17.31 22.40
C SER A 249 20.66 -17.33 23.89
N ASN A 250 20.19 -16.21 24.44
CA ASN A 250 19.82 -16.07 25.86
C ASN A 250 18.30 -16.17 26.11
N TRP A 251 17.54 -16.77 25.20
CA TRP A 251 16.08 -16.85 25.33
C TRP A 251 15.64 -17.80 26.45
N ASP A 252 15.14 -17.24 27.55
CA ASP A 252 14.53 -18.00 28.64
C ASP A 252 13.00 -18.06 28.50
N VAL A 253 12.49 -19.26 28.22
CA VAL A 253 11.05 -19.54 28.04
C VAL A 253 10.23 -19.24 29.28
N LYS A 254 10.75 -19.53 30.49
CA LYS A 254 10.04 -19.29 31.75
C LYS A 254 9.96 -17.79 32.05
N ALA A 255 11.07 -17.07 31.86
CA ALA A 255 11.11 -15.63 32.11
C ALA A 255 10.24 -14.84 31.13
N ARG A 256 10.21 -15.24 29.84
CA ARG A 256 9.45 -14.57 28.79
C ARG A 256 7.99 -15.04 28.70
N GLY A 257 7.66 -16.19 29.30
CA GLY A 257 6.35 -16.82 29.22
C GLY A 257 5.94 -17.19 27.80
N ALA A 258 6.93 -17.47 26.93
CA ALA A 258 6.73 -17.81 25.52
C ALA A 258 7.91 -18.61 24.97
N ARG A 259 7.66 -19.44 23.96
CA ARG A 259 8.71 -20.14 23.23
C ARG A 259 9.66 -19.15 22.53
N LYS A 260 10.84 -19.65 22.15
CA LYS A 260 11.83 -18.88 21.40
C LYS A 260 11.20 -18.41 20.06
N PRO A 261 11.34 -17.13 19.67
CA PRO A 261 10.84 -16.63 18.39
C PRO A 261 11.50 -17.36 17.23
N HIS A 262 10.69 -17.72 16.23
CA HIS A 262 11.14 -18.43 15.02
C HIS A 262 10.70 -17.74 13.72
N LEU A 263 10.18 -16.52 13.81
CA LEU A 263 9.75 -15.71 12.67
C LEU A 263 10.32 -14.30 12.76
N LEU A 264 10.95 -13.84 11.69
CA LEU A 264 11.43 -12.48 11.51
C LEU A 264 10.62 -11.77 10.42
N TYR A 265 10.08 -10.59 10.73
CA TYR A 265 9.64 -9.62 9.75
C TYR A 265 10.72 -8.55 9.57
N THR A 266 11.16 -8.31 8.33
CA THR A 266 12.14 -7.26 8.05
C THR A 266 11.84 -6.57 6.72
N VAL A 267 12.18 -5.28 6.64
CA VAL A 267 12.17 -4.46 5.42
C VAL A 267 13.62 -4.07 5.10
N PRO A 268 14.37 -4.89 4.34
CA PRO A 268 15.82 -4.69 4.17
C PRO A 268 16.20 -3.47 3.34
N THR A 269 15.33 -3.02 2.44
CA THR A 269 15.60 -1.91 1.50
C THR A 269 14.66 -0.74 1.75
N GLY A 270 15.20 0.45 2.02
CA GLY A 270 14.40 1.65 2.27
C GLY A 270 13.44 1.48 3.45
N GLN A 271 13.94 0.94 4.56
CA GLN A 271 13.21 0.46 5.72
C GLN A 271 12.14 1.45 6.19
N ASN A 272 10.93 0.97 6.46
CA ASN A 272 9.85 1.82 6.99
C ASN A 272 9.84 1.73 8.52
N PRO A 273 10.15 2.81 9.26
CA PRO A 273 10.17 4.21 8.81
C PRO A 273 11.56 4.83 8.57
N SER A 274 12.66 4.14 8.90
CA SER A 274 13.98 4.77 9.06
C SER A 274 14.68 5.19 7.75
N GLY A 275 14.28 4.62 6.62
CA GLY A 275 14.98 4.75 5.34
C GLY A 275 16.30 3.95 5.25
N ALA A 276 16.67 3.24 6.31
CA ALA A 276 17.87 2.42 6.34
C ALA A 276 17.83 1.32 5.27
N THR A 277 19.00 0.95 4.73
CA THR A 277 19.13 -0.12 3.74
C THR A 277 20.27 -1.02 4.14
N GLN A 278 19.99 -2.31 4.29
CA GLN A 278 20.98 -3.32 4.65
C GLN A 278 21.94 -3.57 3.49
N SER A 279 23.24 -3.48 3.76
CA SER A 279 24.31 -3.92 2.84
C SER A 279 24.23 -5.42 2.56
N VAL A 280 24.98 -5.90 1.56
CA VAL A 280 25.08 -7.34 1.28
C VAL A 280 25.65 -8.10 2.47
N GLU A 281 26.64 -7.52 3.13
CA GLU A 281 27.33 -8.05 4.30
C GLU A 281 26.37 -8.17 5.47
N ARG A 282 25.54 -7.13 5.68
CA ARG A 282 24.47 -7.13 6.67
C ARG A 282 23.45 -8.23 6.42
N ARG A 283 22.98 -8.38 5.17
CA ARG A 283 22.02 -9.44 4.78
C ARG A 283 22.63 -10.84 4.98
N LYS A 284 23.90 -11.05 4.61
CA LYS A 284 24.64 -12.31 4.85
C LYS A 284 24.77 -12.62 6.35
N ALA A 285 25.10 -11.62 7.17
CA ALA A 285 25.21 -11.78 8.62
C ALA A 285 23.86 -12.12 9.26
N LEU A 286 22.80 -11.40 8.89
CA LEU A 286 21.43 -11.69 9.31
C LEU A 286 21.00 -13.11 8.93
N TYR A 287 21.24 -13.51 7.68
CA TYR A 287 20.90 -14.85 7.19
C TYR A 287 21.60 -15.94 8.01
N LYS A 288 22.89 -15.77 8.35
CA LYS A 288 23.63 -16.71 9.22
C LYS A 288 23.03 -16.84 10.62
N VAL A 289 22.59 -15.73 11.23
CA VAL A 289 21.90 -15.76 12.53
C VAL A 289 20.58 -16.52 12.42
N CYS A 290 19.80 -16.26 11.36
CA CYS A 290 18.58 -17.01 11.09
C CYS A 290 18.83 -18.51 10.88
N GLN A 291 19.92 -18.90 10.22
CA GLN A 291 20.32 -20.30 10.10
C GLN A 291 20.68 -20.93 11.45
N LYS A 292 21.48 -20.23 12.28
CA LYS A 292 21.91 -20.69 13.61
C LYS A 292 20.74 -20.94 14.54
N HIS A 293 19.69 -20.11 14.46
CA HIS A 293 18.56 -20.15 15.37
C HIS A 293 17.28 -20.72 14.78
N ASP A 294 17.35 -21.22 13.55
CA ASP A 294 16.25 -21.74 12.77
C ASP A 294 15.03 -20.78 12.68
N VAL A 295 15.33 -19.52 12.38
CA VAL A 295 14.33 -18.47 12.16
C VAL A 295 13.93 -18.44 10.68
N PHE A 296 12.63 -18.42 10.42
CA PHE A 296 12.05 -18.17 9.10
C PHE A 296 11.93 -16.66 8.86
N ILE A 297 12.16 -16.22 7.62
CA ILE A 297 12.26 -14.79 7.28
C ILE A 297 11.10 -14.38 6.38
N ILE A 298 10.38 -13.34 6.79
CA ILE A 298 9.48 -12.56 5.93
C ILE A 298 10.25 -11.32 5.49
N GLU A 299 10.63 -11.30 4.22
CA GLU A 299 11.29 -10.17 3.57
C GLU A 299 10.20 -9.33 2.86
N ASP A 300 9.82 -8.19 3.43
CA ASP A 300 8.83 -7.28 2.83
C ASP A 300 9.53 -6.17 2.05
N GLU A 301 9.43 -6.21 0.71
CA GLU A 301 10.29 -5.45 -0.20
C GLU A 301 9.50 -4.56 -1.18
N PRO A 302 8.58 -3.68 -0.69
CA PRO A 302 7.81 -2.80 -1.56
C PRO A 302 8.67 -1.70 -2.22
N TYR A 303 9.90 -1.48 -1.74
CA TYR A 303 10.78 -0.41 -2.20
C TYR A 303 12.06 -0.91 -2.88
N TYR A 304 12.17 -2.23 -3.17
CA TYR A 304 13.39 -2.83 -3.70
C TYR A 304 13.97 -2.11 -4.92
N PHE A 305 13.10 -1.69 -5.85
CA PHE A 305 13.50 -1.01 -7.08
C PHE A 305 13.68 0.51 -6.93
N LEU A 306 13.46 1.07 -5.73
CA LEU A 306 13.70 2.47 -5.40
C LEU A 306 15.09 2.67 -4.75
N GLN A 307 16.06 1.82 -5.08
CA GLN A 307 17.47 2.00 -4.68
C GLN A 307 18.08 3.13 -5.51
N MET A 308 18.41 4.24 -4.85
CA MET A 308 18.86 5.48 -5.48
C MET A 308 20.38 5.56 -5.53
N GLN A 309 20.91 6.49 -6.32
CA GLN A 309 22.33 6.80 -6.25
C GLN A 309 22.68 7.45 -4.88
N PRO A 310 23.95 7.33 -4.43
CA PRO A 310 24.42 8.03 -3.24
C PRO A 310 24.18 9.54 -3.35
N TYR A 311 23.77 10.15 -2.24
CA TYR A 311 23.64 11.60 -2.17
C TYR A 311 25.02 12.25 -2.09
N THR A 312 25.28 13.25 -2.96
CA THR A 312 26.59 13.92 -3.08
C THR A 312 26.62 15.29 -2.41
N GLY A 313 25.52 15.75 -1.82
CA GLY A 313 25.35 17.09 -1.24
C GLY A 313 24.55 18.03 -2.15
N ALA A 314 23.97 19.09 -1.58
CA ALA A 314 23.06 19.98 -2.32
C ALA A 314 23.72 20.75 -3.48
N ASP A 315 25.02 21.02 -3.36
CA ASP A 315 25.79 21.81 -4.35
C ASP A 315 26.66 20.93 -5.26
N ALA A 316 26.58 19.60 -5.13
CA ALA A 316 27.34 18.65 -5.92
C ALA A 316 26.51 18.14 -7.11
N PRO A 317 27.15 17.76 -8.24
CA PRO A 317 26.45 17.09 -9.31
C PRO A 317 25.89 15.75 -8.82
N PRO A 318 24.68 15.35 -9.28
CA PRO A 318 24.12 14.06 -8.93
C PRO A 318 24.98 12.94 -9.50
N ALA A 319 25.05 11.82 -8.78
CA ALA A 319 25.70 10.62 -9.28
C ALA A 319 24.98 10.10 -10.54
N ALA A 320 25.75 9.57 -11.49
CA ALA A 320 25.23 9.15 -12.78
C ALA A 320 24.19 8.01 -12.63
N PRO A 321 23.06 8.06 -13.36
CA PRO A 321 22.11 6.96 -13.40
C PRO A 321 22.66 5.78 -14.21
N PRO A 322 22.13 4.56 -13.98
CA PRO A 322 22.52 3.39 -14.77
C PRO A 322 22.22 3.60 -16.26
N ALA A 323 23.19 3.31 -17.13
CA ALA A 323 23.11 3.58 -18.55
C ALA A 323 22.09 2.70 -19.28
N ASN A 324 21.84 1.49 -18.77
CA ASN A 324 20.92 0.51 -19.35
C ASN A 324 20.34 -0.43 -18.27
N ASN A 325 19.47 -1.36 -18.69
CA ASN A 325 18.79 -2.30 -17.81
C ASN A 325 19.75 -3.31 -17.14
N GLU A 326 20.80 -3.74 -17.83
CA GLU A 326 21.81 -4.65 -17.24
C GLU A 326 22.60 -3.99 -16.11
N GLU A 327 23.01 -2.74 -16.31
CA GLU A 327 23.69 -1.97 -15.27
C GLU A 327 22.74 -1.65 -14.11
N PHE A 328 21.48 -1.31 -14.40
CA PHE A 328 20.45 -1.10 -13.38
C PHE A 328 20.31 -2.32 -12.48
N LEU A 329 20.17 -3.52 -13.05
CA LEU A 329 20.07 -4.78 -12.30
C LEU A 329 21.33 -5.07 -11.48
N ARG A 330 22.53 -4.88 -12.07
CA ARG A 330 23.81 -5.13 -11.37
C ARG A 330 24.03 -4.21 -10.16
N GLN A 331 23.49 -3.00 -10.21
CA GLN A 331 23.60 -2.02 -9.12
C GLN A 331 22.61 -2.25 -7.97
N LEU A 332 21.63 -3.17 -8.11
CA LEU A 332 20.72 -3.49 -7.02
C LEU A 332 21.43 -4.35 -5.98
N VAL A 333 21.30 -3.98 -4.70
CA VAL A 333 21.74 -4.81 -3.58
C VAL A 333 20.93 -6.12 -3.57
N PRO A 334 21.59 -7.30 -3.67
CA PRO A 334 20.94 -8.61 -3.58
C PRO A 334 19.90 -8.75 -2.47
N SER A 335 18.73 -9.31 -2.79
CA SER A 335 17.70 -9.63 -1.80
C SER A 335 18.13 -10.79 -0.87
N LEU A 336 17.45 -10.94 0.27
CA LEU A 336 17.62 -12.12 1.13
C LEU A 336 17.18 -13.39 0.39
N LEU A 337 16.16 -13.30 -0.48
CA LEU A 337 15.75 -14.40 -1.35
C LEU A 337 16.90 -14.89 -2.25
N SER A 338 17.74 -13.99 -2.77
CA SER A 338 18.89 -14.38 -3.58
C SER A 338 20.01 -15.06 -2.78
N LEU A 339 20.04 -14.88 -1.46
CA LEU A 339 20.96 -15.56 -0.55
C LEU A 339 20.36 -16.85 0.04
N ASP A 340 19.13 -17.21 -0.33
CA ASP A 340 18.32 -18.19 0.38
C ASP A 340 18.64 -19.65 0.04
N THR A 341 19.80 -20.12 0.45
CA THR A 341 20.23 -21.52 0.24
C THR A 341 19.40 -22.58 0.98
N ASP A 342 18.66 -22.18 2.02
CA ASP A 342 17.80 -23.07 2.82
C ASP A 342 16.32 -23.06 2.40
N GLY A 343 15.89 -22.12 1.55
CA GLY A 343 14.47 -21.88 1.27
C GLY A 343 13.67 -21.32 2.47
N ARG A 344 14.34 -20.58 3.37
CA ARG A 344 13.80 -20.00 4.62
C ARG A 344 13.27 -18.57 4.47
N VAL A 345 13.23 -18.03 3.25
CA VAL A 345 12.73 -16.69 2.95
C VAL A 345 11.39 -16.77 2.25
N MET A 346 10.41 -16.03 2.78
CA MET A 346 9.19 -15.65 2.07
C MET A 346 9.29 -14.16 1.74
N ARG A 347 9.57 -13.88 0.48
CA ARG A 347 9.64 -12.52 -0.06
C ARG A 347 8.24 -12.03 -0.42
N LEU A 348 7.91 -10.81 -0.02
CA LEU A 348 6.67 -10.11 -0.37
C LEU A 348 6.98 -8.97 -1.35
N ASP A 349 6.40 -9.05 -2.53
CA ASP A 349 6.49 -8.01 -3.55
C ASP A 349 5.11 -7.39 -3.82
N SER A 350 5.07 -6.12 -4.24
CA SER A 350 3.82 -5.44 -4.57
C SER A 350 3.97 -4.42 -5.68
N PHE A 351 2.97 -4.37 -6.56
CA PHE A 351 2.83 -3.30 -7.55
C PHE A 351 2.43 -1.95 -6.94
N SER A 352 2.24 -1.87 -5.62
CA SER A 352 1.73 -0.66 -4.95
C SER A 352 2.66 0.54 -5.04
N LYS A 353 3.98 0.34 -5.08
CA LYS A 353 4.97 1.42 -5.07
C LYS A 353 5.75 1.55 -6.37
N VAL A 354 5.45 0.68 -7.32
CA VAL A 354 6.08 0.63 -8.64
C VAL A 354 5.09 0.79 -9.77
N ILE A 355 3.79 0.59 -9.59
CA ILE A 355 2.77 0.88 -10.62
C ILE A 355 1.65 1.72 -10.01
N ALA A 356 0.82 1.12 -9.16
CA ALA A 356 -0.28 1.83 -8.52
C ALA A 356 -0.80 1.06 -7.30
N PRO A 357 -0.96 1.71 -6.13
CA PRO A 357 -1.59 1.09 -4.96
C PRO A 357 -3.00 0.57 -5.28
N GLY A 358 -3.82 1.32 -6.02
CA GLY A 358 -5.23 0.98 -6.28
C GLY A 358 -5.46 -0.40 -6.94
N THR A 359 -4.44 -0.99 -7.58
CA THR A 359 -4.52 -2.32 -8.19
C THR A 359 -4.72 -3.44 -7.17
N ARG A 360 -4.35 -3.22 -5.90
CA ARG A 360 -4.37 -4.23 -4.83
C ARG A 360 -3.80 -5.57 -5.32
N THR A 361 -2.63 -5.51 -5.97
CA THR A 361 -1.96 -6.68 -6.55
C THR A 361 -0.49 -6.71 -6.14
N GLY A 362 0.00 -7.91 -5.82
CA GLY A 362 1.38 -8.24 -5.52
C GLY A 362 1.60 -9.74 -5.69
N TRP A 363 2.72 -10.24 -5.19
CA TRP A 363 2.99 -11.67 -5.15
C TRP A 363 3.89 -12.02 -3.96
N ILE A 364 3.97 -13.31 -3.67
CA ILE A 364 4.98 -13.86 -2.77
C ILE A 364 5.94 -14.72 -3.57
N THR A 365 7.17 -14.87 -3.08
CA THR A 365 8.12 -15.89 -3.53
C THR A 365 8.68 -16.62 -2.31
N ALA A 366 8.53 -17.94 -2.28
CA ALA A 366 9.04 -18.79 -1.19
C ALA A 366 9.21 -20.24 -1.66
N SER A 367 9.60 -21.14 -0.76
CA SER A 367 9.63 -22.57 -1.06
C SER A 367 8.25 -23.13 -1.35
N ALA A 368 8.18 -24.18 -2.18
CA ALA A 368 6.93 -24.80 -2.61
C ALA A 368 6.05 -25.21 -1.42
N GLN A 369 6.64 -25.65 -0.30
CA GLN A 369 5.90 -25.94 0.93
C GLN A 369 5.13 -24.71 1.44
N ILE A 370 5.79 -23.56 1.49
CA ILE A 370 5.22 -22.33 2.04
C ILE A 370 4.23 -21.69 1.07
N VAL A 371 4.55 -21.68 -0.23
CA VAL A 371 3.63 -21.22 -1.28
C VAL A 371 2.36 -22.07 -1.29
N GLU A 372 2.50 -23.39 -1.14
CA GLU A 372 1.34 -24.27 -1.11
C GLU A 372 0.43 -23.96 0.09
N ARG A 373 0.99 -23.73 1.29
CA ARG A 373 0.22 -23.25 2.46
C ARG A 373 -0.44 -21.90 2.20
N PHE A 374 0.28 -20.93 1.64
CA PHE A 374 -0.26 -19.63 1.27
C PHE A 374 -1.46 -19.74 0.31
N VAL A 375 -1.35 -20.58 -0.73
CA VAL A 375 -2.44 -20.82 -1.66
C VAL A 375 -3.66 -21.40 -0.94
N ARG A 376 -3.50 -22.33 0.02
CA ARG A 376 -4.63 -22.83 0.82
C ARG A 376 -5.34 -21.74 1.63
N HIS A 377 -4.60 -20.76 2.14
CA HIS A 377 -5.21 -19.59 2.79
C HIS A 377 -5.97 -18.73 1.77
N ASN A 378 -5.39 -18.47 0.60
CA ASN A 378 -6.06 -17.75 -0.48
C ASN A 378 -7.39 -18.41 -0.88
N GLU A 379 -7.42 -19.72 -1.08
CA GLU A 379 -8.59 -20.44 -1.61
C GLU A 379 -9.89 -20.26 -0.82
N VAL A 380 -9.80 -19.93 0.47
CA VAL A 380 -10.95 -19.70 1.36
C VAL A 380 -10.93 -18.32 2.02
N SER A 381 -10.19 -17.38 1.44
CA SER A 381 -10.19 -15.97 1.85
C SER A 381 -10.27 -15.04 0.62
N ALA A 382 -9.18 -14.36 0.28
CA ALA A 382 -9.11 -13.41 -0.83
C ALA A 382 -9.24 -14.05 -2.21
N GLN A 383 -9.04 -15.36 -2.32
CA GLN A 383 -8.94 -16.13 -3.56
C GLN A 383 -7.76 -15.72 -4.44
N ASN A 384 -7.82 -14.59 -5.12
CA ASN A 384 -6.75 -14.04 -5.95
C ASN A 384 -6.99 -12.54 -6.18
N PRO A 385 -6.02 -11.80 -6.77
CA PRO A 385 -6.25 -10.43 -7.20
C PRO A 385 -7.44 -10.31 -8.15
N SER A 386 -8.12 -9.16 -8.09
CA SER A 386 -9.19 -8.82 -9.03
C SER A 386 -8.74 -9.11 -10.46
N GLY A 387 -9.54 -9.87 -11.20
CA GLY A 387 -9.17 -10.24 -12.57
C GLY A 387 -9.08 -9.04 -13.51
N LEU A 388 -9.83 -7.96 -13.25
CA LEU A 388 -9.64 -6.68 -13.95
C LEU A 388 -8.26 -6.06 -13.66
N SER A 389 -7.82 -6.08 -12.39
CA SER A 389 -6.48 -5.61 -12.05
C SER A 389 -5.40 -6.50 -12.67
N ALA A 390 -5.61 -7.82 -12.67
CA ALA A 390 -4.68 -8.78 -13.25
C ALA A 390 -4.54 -8.63 -14.77
N ILE A 391 -5.64 -8.47 -15.52
CA ILE A 391 -5.58 -8.27 -16.97
C ILE A 391 -4.99 -6.90 -17.33
N THR A 392 -5.31 -5.84 -16.58
CA THR A 392 -4.71 -4.51 -16.78
C THR A 392 -3.20 -4.56 -16.60
N LEU A 393 -2.72 -5.20 -15.52
CA LEU A 393 -1.29 -5.37 -15.28
C LEU A 393 -0.63 -6.28 -16.32
N TYR A 394 -1.26 -7.39 -16.70
CA TYR A 394 -0.72 -8.28 -17.73
C TYR A 394 -0.59 -7.58 -19.08
N LYS A 395 -1.61 -6.83 -19.52
CA LYS A 395 -1.58 -6.10 -20.78
C LYS A 395 -0.50 -5.02 -20.79
N LEU A 396 -0.27 -4.35 -19.66
CA LEU A 396 0.82 -3.39 -19.50
C LEU A 396 2.20 -4.08 -19.49
N LEU A 397 2.39 -5.03 -18.57
CA LEU A 397 3.69 -5.61 -18.24
C LEU A 397 4.17 -6.65 -19.28
N ASP A 398 3.26 -7.49 -19.78
CA ASP A 398 3.62 -8.61 -20.67
C ASP A 398 3.47 -8.23 -22.15
N GLU A 399 2.30 -7.68 -22.54
CA GLU A 399 2.01 -7.41 -23.96
C GLU A 399 2.53 -6.06 -24.46
N THR A 400 2.65 -5.05 -23.60
CA THR A 400 3.06 -3.70 -24.01
C THR A 400 4.53 -3.42 -23.70
N TRP A 401 4.93 -3.51 -22.43
CA TRP A 401 6.30 -3.20 -22.01
C TRP A 401 7.26 -4.38 -22.18
N GLY A 402 6.77 -5.60 -21.93
CA GLY A 402 7.65 -6.73 -21.67
C GLY A 402 8.55 -6.48 -20.45
N HIS A 403 9.49 -7.40 -20.22
CA HIS A 403 10.48 -7.24 -19.15
C HIS A 403 11.39 -6.03 -19.38
N ASP A 404 11.79 -5.78 -20.63
CA ASP A 404 12.69 -4.67 -20.97
C ASP A 404 12.06 -3.32 -20.65
N GLY A 405 10.85 -3.05 -21.14
CA GLY A 405 10.12 -1.81 -20.87
C GLY A 405 9.75 -1.65 -19.39
N TYR A 406 9.49 -2.75 -18.67
CA TYR A 406 9.26 -2.67 -17.23
C TYR A 406 10.53 -2.28 -16.46
N LEU A 407 11.69 -2.83 -16.83
CA LEU A 407 12.97 -2.42 -16.26
C LEU A 407 13.32 -0.96 -16.59
N GLU A 408 12.99 -0.49 -17.80
CA GLU A 408 13.14 0.92 -18.16
C GLU A 408 12.25 1.84 -17.32
N TRP A 409 11.00 1.44 -17.08
CA TRP A 409 10.08 2.13 -16.18
C TRP A 409 10.61 2.16 -14.74
N LEU A 410 11.12 1.03 -14.22
CA LEU A 410 11.70 0.97 -12.87
C LEU A 410 12.95 1.87 -12.75
N ARG A 411 13.79 1.91 -13.80
CA ARG A 411 14.93 2.82 -13.87
C ARG A 411 14.49 4.29 -13.91
N HIS A 412 13.43 4.61 -14.66
CA HIS A 412 12.83 5.95 -14.65
C HIS A 412 12.33 6.31 -13.24
N LEU A 413 11.60 5.42 -12.56
CA LEU A 413 11.18 5.63 -11.18
C LEU A 413 12.34 5.87 -10.22
N ARG A 414 13.45 5.13 -10.36
CA ARG A 414 14.67 5.37 -9.57
C ARG A 414 15.18 6.80 -9.76
N ILE A 415 15.25 7.29 -10.99
CA ILE A 415 15.71 8.66 -11.30
C ILE A 415 14.78 9.71 -10.65
N GLU A 416 13.46 9.54 -10.81
CA GLU A 416 12.46 10.45 -10.23
C GLU A 416 12.54 10.50 -8.70
N TYR A 417 12.70 9.33 -8.05
CA TYR A 417 12.82 9.26 -6.60
C TYR A 417 14.17 9.80 -6.09
N THR A 418 15.26 9.64 -6.85
CA THR A 418 16.54 10.30 -6.54
C THR A 418 16.37 11.82 -6.51
N GLY A 419 15.78 12.42 -7.54
CA GLY A 419 15.54 13.88 -7.59
C GLY A 419 14.71 14.37 -6.40
N ARG A 420 13.63 13.64 -6.06
CA ARG A 420 12.78 13.95 -4.90
C ARG A 420 13.52 13.84 -3.57
N ARG A 421 14.34 12.80 -3.40
CA ARG A 421 15.19 12.60 -2.21
C ARG A 421 16.17 13.75 -2.06
N ASP A 422 16.86 14.10 -3.14
CA ASP A 422 17.86 15.17 -3.17
C ASP A 422 17.22 16.54 -2.86
N ALA A 423 16.05 16.84 -3.43
CA ALA A 423 15.30 18.06 -3.15
C ALA A 423 14.89 18.17 -1.68
N LEU A 424 14.42 17.07 -1.06
CA LEU A 424 14.08 17.05 0.36
C LEU A 424 15.34 17.25 1.23
N LEU A 425 16.46 16.58 0.90
CA LEU A 425 17.72 16.71 1.65
C LEU A 425 18.30 18.12 1.56
N ALA A 426 18.32 18.72 0.37
CA ALA A 426 18.77 20.10 0.18
C ALA A 426 17.92 21.08 1.01
N ALA A 427 16.60 20.85 1.08
CA ALA A 427 15.73 21.63 1.97
C ALA A 427 16.07 21.41 3.46
N CYS A 428 16.37 20.17 3.87
CA CYS A 428 16.78 19.86 5.24
C CYS A 428 18.07 20.58 5.62
N GLU A 429 19.08 20.53 4.75
CA GLU A 429 20.37 21.20 4.94
C GLU A 429 20.24 22.71 5.06
N LYS A 430 19.30 23.30 4.33
CA LYS A 430 19.05 24.75 4.31
C LYS A 430 18.23 25.22 5.51
N PHE A 431 17.21 24.47 5.92
CA PHE A 431 16.18 25.00 6.82
C PHE A 431 16.13 24.35 8.20
N LEU A 432 16.58 23.11 8.38
CA LEU A 432 16.53 22.46 9.69
C LEU A 432 17.66 22.92 10.62
N PRO A 433 17.41 23.10 11.93
CA PRO A 433 18.45 23.40 12.91
C PRO A 433 19.35 22.17 13.14
N LYS A 434 20.54 22.14 12.53
CA LYS A 434 21.48 20.98 12.55
C LYS A 434 22.05 20.65 13.94
N ASP A 435 21.93 21.56 14.90
CA ASP A 435 22.25 21.36 16.31
C ASP A 435 21.15 20.62 17.08
N ILE A 436 19.94 20.55 16.52
CA ILE A 436 18.76 19.93 17.11
C ILE A 436 18.31 18.69 16.33
N ILE A 437 18.37 18.71 15.00
CA ILE A 437 17.91 17.60 14.15
C ILE A 437 19.07 17.02 13.36
N THR A 438 19.20 15.70 13.39
CA THR A 438 20.11 14.91 12.58
C THR A 438 19.35 13.93 11.68
N TRP A 439 19.94 13.57 10.54
CA TRP A 439 19.37 12.60 9.61
C TRP A 439 20.47 11.92 8.81
N THR A 440 20.17 10.72 8.30
CA THR A 440 21.02 10.00 7.35
C THR A 440 20.35 10.04 5.97
N PRO A 441 21.05 10.46 4.90
CA PRO A 441 20.55 10.36 3.55
C PRO A 441 20.10 8.92 3.21
N PRO A 442 18.83 8.67 2.90
CA PRO A 442 18.37 7.32 2.59
C PRO A 442 18.92 6.88 1.24
N ALA A 443 19.47 5.66 1.18
CA ALA A 443 19.97 5.04 -0.05
C ALA A 443 18.83 4.46 -0.91
N ALA A 444 17.66 4.18 -0.32
CA ALA A 444 16.52 3.63 -1.03
C ALA A 444 15.18 4.06 -0.43
N GLY A 445 14.11 3.84 -1.19
CA GLY A 445 12.74 4.02 -0.73
C GLY A 445 12.25 5.47 -0.80
N MET A 446 11.38 5.83 0.14
CA MET A 446 10.60 7.08 0.08
C MET A 446 10.43 7.79 1.43
N PHE A 447 11.30 7.48 2.40
CA PHE A 447 11.24 8.02 3.76
C PHE A 447 12.57 8.59 4.22
N LEU A 448 12.50 9.72 4.91
CA LEU A 448 13.59 10.34 5.64
C LEU A 448 13.26 10.31 7.13
N TRP A 449 14.22 9.87 7.93
CA TRP A 449 14.08 9.73 9.38
C TRP A 449 14.85 10.84 10.08
N LEU A 450 14.11 11.71 10.75
CA LEU A 450 14.64 12.90 11.42
C LEU A 450 14.76 12.59 12.91
N GLU A 451 15.99 12.45 13.40
CA GLU A 451 16.28 12.31 14.82
C GLU A 451 16.31 13.67 15.49
N VAL A 452 15.64 13.79 16.63
CA VAL A 452 15.58 15.02 17.42
C VAL A 452 16.44 14.84 18.67
N ASN A 453 17.46 15.70 18.81
CA ASN A 453 18.31 15.74 19.99
C ASN A 453 17.57 16.38 21.18
N LEU A 454 17.15 15.54 22.11
CA LEU A 454 16.43 15.97 23.31
C LEU A 454 17.31 16.58 24.41
N ALA A 455 18.64 16.46 24.34
CA ALA A 455 19.53 16.86 25.45
C ALA A 455 19.34 18.33 25.87
N ASN A 456 19.04 19.21 24.91
CA ASN A 456 18.84 20.64 25.13
C ASN A 456 17.36 21.08 25.06
N HIS A 457 16.41 20.14 25.02
CA HIS A 457 14.99 20.51 24.95
C HIS A 457 14.52 21.10 26.29
N PRO A 458 13.82 22.26 26.33
CA PRO A 458 13.42 22.93 27.58
C PRO A 458 12.60 22.05 28.55
N HIS A 459 11.92 21.03 28.02
CA HIS A 459 11.07 20.12 28.78
C HIS A 459 11.65 18.70 28.93
N ALA A 460 12.90 18.44 28.52
CA ALA A 460 13.50 17.10 28.55
C ALA A 460 13.53 16.48 29.97
N ALA A 461 13.69 17.30 31.00
CA ALA A 461 13.71 16.86 32.40
C ALA A 461 12.30 16.72 33.03
N THR A 462 11.27 17.31 32.41
CA THR A 462 9.93 17.45 33.01
C THR A 462 8.84 16.68 32.29
N LYS A 463 9.06 16.29 31.03
CA LYS A 463 8.10 15.59 30.18
C LYS A 463 8.72 14.32 29.61
N SER A 464 7.89 13.31 29.37
CA SER A 464 8.29 12.12 28.65
C SER A 464 8.59 12.42 27.17
N ILE A 465 9.35 11.52 26.51
CA ILE A 465 9.61 11.61 25.07
C ILE A 465 8.30 11.66 24.26
N LEU A 466 7.28 10.89 24.67
CA LEU A 466 5.98 10.84 23.99
C LEU A 466 5.23 12.17 24.08
N GLU A 467 5.25 12.84 25.24
CA GLU A 467 4.63 14.16 25.39
C GLU A 467 5.34 15.22 24.56
N ILE A 468 6.68 15.20 24.53
CA ILE A 468 7.48 16.12 23.70
C ILE A 468 7.21 15.85 22.21
N GLU A 469 7.16 14.59 21.80
CA GLU A 469 6.85 14.20 20.41
C GLU A 469 5.47 14.67 19.98
N ASP A 470 4.46 14.55 20.85
CA ASP A 470 3.11 15.05 20.57
C ASP A 470 3.06 16.58 20.42
N GLU A 471 3.77 17.31 21.28
CA GLU A 471 3.86 18.76 21.20
C GLU A 471 4.56 19.22 19.90
N MET A 472 5.67 18.57 19.55
CA MET A 472 6.39 18.85 18.31
C MET A 472 5.57 18.50 17.08
N PHE A 473 4.87 17.36 17.09
CA PHE A 473 3.95 16.97 16.02
C PHE A 473 2.84 18.00 15.83
N LEU A 474 2.17 18.42 16.91
CA LEU A 474 1.13 19.45 16.84
C LEU A 474 1.67 20.80 16.39
N ALA A 475 2.87 21.19 16.82
CA ALA A 475 3.52 22.40 16.34
C ALA A 475 3.78 22.37 14.83
N CYS A 476 4.23 21.23 14.27
CA CYS A 476 4.35 21.06 12.81
C CYS A 476 2.99 21.18 12.12
N VAL A 477 1.94 20.57 12.68
CA VAL A 477 0.56 20.65 12.13
C VAL A 477 0.03 22.08 12.15
N GLU A 478 0.28 22.85 13.21
CA GLU A 478 -0.09 24.27 13.29
C GLU A 478 0.62 25.14 12.23
N LYS A 479 1.84 24.76 11.83
CA LYS A 479 2.53 25.38 10.69
C LYS A 479 2.07 24.81 9.33
N GLY A 480 1.11 23.88 9.31
CA GLY A 480 0.56 23.29 8.10
C GLY A 480 1.45 22.21 7.49
N VAL A 481 2.12 21.41 8.31
CA VAL A 481 2.93 20.26 7.88
C VAL A 481 2.52 19.00 8.66
N LEU A 482 2.27 17.91 7.95
CA LEU A 482 2.00 16.61 8.54
C LEU A 482 3.23 15.71 8.39
N LEU A 483 3.81 15.31 9.52
CA LEU A 483 4.84 14.26 9.62
C LEU A 483 4.25 13.05 10.34
N SER A 484 4.95 11.92 10.31
CA SER A 484 4.57 10.78 11.15
C SER A 484 5.43 10.74 12.41
N LYS A 485 4.80 10.53 13.57
CA LYS A 485 5.51 10.35 14.85
C LYS A 485 6.32 9.06 14.85
N GLY A 486 7.52 9.08 15.43
CA GLY A 486 8.37 7.91 15.51
C GLY A 486 7.79 6.83 16.42
N SER A 487 7.11 7.20 17.50
CA SER A 487 6.45 6.27 18.43
C SER A 487 5.39 5.36 17.76
N TRP A 488 4.77 5.83 16.67
CA TRP A 488 3.82 5.01 15.90
C TRP A 488 4.48 3.78 15.29
N PHE A 489 5.79 3.82 15.07
CA PHE A 489 6.56 2.74 14.43
C PHE A 489 7.31 1.85 15.43
N LEU A 490 7.21 2.07 16.75
CA LEU A 490 7.83 1.16 17.72
C LEU A 490 7.32 -0.27 17.49
N GLY A 491 8.25 -1.22 17.25
CA GLY A 491 7.93 -2.64 17.05
C GLY A 491 7.35 -3.25 18.32
N ASP A 492 8.03 -3.08 19.45
CA ASP A 492 7.55 -3.49 20.77
C ASP A 492 6.77 -2.36 21.44
N LYS A 493 5.44 -2.40 21.34
CA LYS A 493 4.52 -1.42 21.93
C LYS A 493 4.52 -1.41 23.47
N THR A 494 5.17 -2.37 24.12
CA THR A 494 5.26 -2.41 25.60
C THR A 494 6.44 -1.59 26.13
N LYS A 495 7.36 -1.16 25.26
CA LYS A 495 8.52 -0.36 25.62
C LYS A 495 8.31 1.11 25.27
N ALA A 496 8.78 1.99 26.14
CA ALA A 496 8.87 3.41 25.84
C ALA A 496 9.98 3.65 24.79
N PRO A 497 9.82 4.65 23.90
CA PRO A 497 10.91 5.05 23.02
C PRO A 497 12.09 5.58 23.84
N THR A 498 13.30 5.34 23.36
CA THR A 498 14.55 5.88 23.93
C THR A 498 15.04 7.13 23.20
N GLN A 499 14.55 7.34 21.97
CA GLN A 499 14.89 8.45 21.08
C GLN A 499 13.61 9.00 20.45
N LEU A 500 13.63 10.28 20.07
CA LEU A 500 12.54 10.94 19.37
C LEU A 500 12.87 11.01 17.89
N PHE A 501 11.94 10.55 17.06
CA PHE A 501 12.06 10.64 15.62
C PHE A 501 10.78 11.15 14.97
N LEU A 502 10.93 11.77 13.80
CA LEU A 502 9.83 12.11 12.91
C LEU A 502 10.13 11.56 11.51
N ARG A 503 9.13 10.91 10.89
CA ARG A 503 9.24 10.47 9.49
C ARG A 503 8.68 11.52 8.55
N ALA A 504 9.50 11.93 7.58
CA ALA A 504 9.07 12.66 6.40
C ALA A 504 9.06 11.73 5.19
N THR A 505 8.06 11.83 4.30
CA THR A 505 8.08 11.13 3.01
C THR A 505 8.34 12.12 1.88
N PHE A 506 9.11 11.70 0.87
CA PHE A 506 9.35 12.47 -0.35
C PHE A 506 8.57 11.95 -1.57
N ALA A 507 7.58 11.06 -1.36
CA ALA A 507 6.74 10.53 -2.43
C ALA A 507 5.55 11.44 -2.80
N ALA A 508 4.89 12.04 -1.79
CA ALA A 508 3.54 12.58 -1.97
C ALA A 508 3.48 14.03 -2.48
N ALA A 509 4.34 14.90 -1.95
CA ALA A 509 4.34 16.32 -2.29
C ALA A 509 5.19 16.60 -3.54
N THR A 510 4.94 17.73 -4.20
CA THR A 510 5.85 18.26 -5.22
C THR A 510 7.13 18.78 -4.56
N GLU A 511 8.23 18.86 -5.30
CA GLU A 511 9.52 19.35 -4.78
C GLU A 511 9.43 20.73 -4.12
N GLU A 512 8.70 21.67 -4.75
CA GLU A 512 8.44 22.99 -4.17
C GLU A 512 7.73 22.90 -2.81
N LYS A 513 6.69 22.06 -2.71
CA LYS A 513 5.94 21.87 -1.47
C LYS A 513 6.77 21.14 -0.41
N MET A 514 7.68 20.24 -0.80
CA MET A 514 8.63 19.61 0.12
C MET A 514 9.56 20.66 0.75
N GLY A 515 10.10 21.58 -0.06
CA GLY A 515 10.92 22.69 0.43
C GLY A 515 10.18 23.56 1.45
N GLN A 516 8.95 23.98 1.11
CA GLN A 516 8.10 24.76 2.02
C GLN A 516 7.74 24.00 3.31
N ALA A 517 7.50 22.69 3.20
CA ALA A 517 7.20 21.85 4.37
C ALA A 517 8.39 21.78 5.32
N ILE A 518 9.60 21.54 4.81
CA ILE A 518 10.80 21.46 5.64
C ILE A 518 11.17 22.83 6.25
N GLU A 519 10.96 23.93 5.53
CA GLU A 519 11.08 25.28 6.10
C GLU A 519 10.18 25.46 7.33
N ARG A 520 8.89 25.11 7.19
CA ARG A 520 7.89 25.19 8.27
C ARG A 520 8.23 24.28 9.45
N VAL A 521 8.73 23.06 9.19
CA VAL A 521 9.25 22.17 10.24
C VAL A 521 10.40 22.85 10.98
N GLY A 522 11.39 23.39 10.26
CA GLY A 522 12.49 24.13 10.87
C GLY A 522 12.04 25.29 11.76
N VAL A 523 10.96 25.99 11.41
CA VAL A 523 10.35 27.04 12.26
C VAL A 523 9.71 26.44 13.52
N ALA A 524 8.86 25.42 13.36
CA ALA A 524 8.17 24.78 14.48
C ALA A 524 9.16 24.23 15.54
N ILE A 525 10.23 23.59 15.08
CA ILE A 525 11.24 22.97 15.95
C ILE A 525 12.02 24.04 16.72
N ARG A 526 12.45 25.12 16.05
CA ARG A 526 13.15 26.22 16.75
C ARG A 526 12.27 26.87 17.82
N GLU A 527 10.98 27.07 17.52
CA GLU A 527 10.01 27.60 18.48
C GLU A 527 9.84 26.66 19.68
N ALA A 528 9.74 25.35 19.46
CA ALA A 528 9.65 24.34 20.53
C ALA A 528 10.89 24.33 21.45
N TYR A 529 12.07 24.60 20.90
CA TYR A 529 13.32 24.72 21.67
C TYR A 529 13.56 26.12 22.25
N GLY A 530 12.63 27.07 22.07
CA GLY A 530 12.79 28.45 22.54
C GLY A 530 13.88 29.24 21.81
N VAL A 531 14.39 28.71 20.70
CA VAL A 531 15.39 29.38 19.85
C VAL A 531 14.65 30.39 18.97
N LYS A 532 14.81 31.68 19.26
CA LYS A 532 14.31 32.73 18.36
C LYS A 532 14.93 32.52 16.99
N ALA A 533 14.10 32.36 15.95
CA ALA A 533 14.56 32.23 14.57
C ALA A 533 15.53 33.38 14.25
N GLY A 534 16.82 33.05 14.08
CA GLY A 534 17.82 33.99 13.62
C GLY A 534 17.44 34.49 12.24
N GLY A 535 16.86 35.68 12.16
CA GLY A 535 16.94 36.56 11.01
C GLY A 535 16.28 36.14 9.69
N ILE A 536 14.99 35.80 9.65
CA ILE A 536 14.10 36.09 8.49
C ILE A 536 12.76 36.71 8.96
N GLY A 537 12.70 37.19 10.21
CA GLY A 537 11.52 37.90 10.77
C GLY A 537 11.27 39.30 10.21
N SER A 538 12.07 39.77 9.23
CA SER A 538 11.99 41.14 8.70
C SER A 538 11.02 41.32 7.54
N MET A 539 10.56 40.26 6.85
CA MET A 539 9.72 40.44 5.65
C MET A 539 8.22 40.28 5.91
N HIS A 540 7.81 39.37 6.80
CA HIS A 540 6.38 39.19 7.13
C HIS A 540 5.81 40.36 7.97
N ASN A 541 6.59 40.91 8.90
CA ASN A 541 6.19 42.12 9.62
C ASN A 541 6.22 43.36 8.72
N ALA A 542 7.07 43.41 7.70
CA ALA A 542 7.05 44.50 6.71
C ALA A 542 5.78 44.45 5.86
N PHE A 543 5.30 43.27 5.43
CA PHE A 543 4.03 43.15 4.69
C PHE A 543 2.80 43.51 5.53
N ALA A 544 2.75 43.07 6.79
CA ALA A 544 1.64 43.39 7.70
C ALA A 544 1.62 44.88 8.12
N LEU A 545 2.78 45.53 8.26
CA LEU A 545 2.87 46.98 8.50
C LEU A 545 2.59 47.80 7.23
N PHE A 546 3.02 47.32 6.05
CA PHE A 546 2.80 48.00 4.77
C PHE A 546 1.32 47.99 4.37
N TRP A 547 0.59 46.90 4.64
CA TRP A 547 -0.86 46.84 4.42
C TRP A 547 -1.67 47.67 5.42
N ARG A 548 -1.20 47.84 6.66
CA ARG A 548 -1.86 48.70 7.66
C ARG A 548 -1.62 50.20 7.47
N LYS A 549 -0.61 50.61 6.68
CA LYS A 549 -0.25 52.02 6.48
C LYS A 549 -0.63 52.62 5.12
N THR A 550 -1.15 51.84 4.16
CA THR A 550 -1.28 52.31 2.76
C THR A 550 -2.68 52.19 2.16
N VAL A 551 -3.71 51.89 2.93
CA VAL A 551 -5.10 51.91 2.44
C VAL A 551 -5.92 52.89 3.27
N GLU A 552 -6.01 54.13 2.80
CA GLU A 552 -6.96 55.12 3.29
C GLU A 552 -8.11 55.18 2.27
N VAL A 553 -9.25 54.56 2.60
CA VAL A 553 -10.46 54.61 1.75
C VAL A 553 -11.10 55.97 1.97
N ARG A 554 -11.01 56.87 0.97
CA ARG A 554 -11.50 58.25 1.08
C ARG A 554 -12.90 58.49 0.49
N GLU A 555 -13.42 57.61 -0.35
CA GLU A 555 -14.77 57.73 -0.92
C GLU A 555 -15.47 56.38 -1.09
N PHE A 556 -16.75 56.34 -0.76
CA PHE A 556 -17.66 55.21 -0.94
C PHE A 556 -18.96 55.75 -1.53
N SER A 557 -19.32 55.34 -2.75
CA SER A 557 -20.62 55.67 -3.35
C SER A 557 -21.29 54.40 -3.87
N ILE A 558 -22.59 54.29 -3.59
CA ILE A 558 -23.49 53.26 -4.12
C ILE A 558 -24.53 54.01 -4.96
N SER A 559 -24.58 53.75 -6.26
CA SER A 559 -25.67 54.23 -7.12
C SER A 559 -26.75 53.14 -7.22
N GLN A 560 -27.99 53.45 -6.83
CA GLN A 560 -29.16 52.65 -7.16
C GLN A 560 -29.94 53.29 -8.32
N PRO A 561 -30.55 52.51 -9.23
CA PRO A 561 -31.55 53.02 -10.16
C PRO A 561 -32.85 53.35 -9.39
N GLY A 562 -33.57 54.38 -9.85
CA GLY A 562 -34.78 54.90 -9.21
C GLY A 562 -35.94 53.91 -9.07
N PHE A 563 -36.82 54.22 -8.11
CA PHE A 563 -38.01 53.46 -7.74
C PHE A 563 -38.95 53.18 -8.93
N GLY A 564 -39.21 51.90 -9.19
CA GLY A 564 -40.29 51.44 -10.07
C GLY A 564 -39.98 50.11 -10.77
N ALA A 565 -40.73 49.08 -10.41
CA ALA A 565 -40.76 47.73 -10.99
C ALA A 565 -39.59 46.76 -10.68
N VAL A 566 -40.00 45.52 -10.39
CA VAL A 566 -39.17 44.38 -9.98
C VAL A 566 -38.22 43.96 -11.10
N GLN A 567 -36.92 44.25 -10.98
CA GLN A 567 -35.86 43.55 -11.70
C GLN A 567 -34.62 43.36 -10.83
N THR A 568 -33.93 42.24 -11.04
CA THR A 568 -32.65 41.90 -10.41
C THR A 568 -31.59 42.98 -10.65
N GLY A 569 -31.25 43.74 -9.61
CA GLY A 569 -30.23 44.79 -9.69
C GLY A 569 -28.80 44.24 -9.60
N LYS A 570 -27.92 44.68 -10.51
CA LYS A 570 -26.46 44.61 -10.34
C LYS A 570 -26.03 45.73 -9.39
N VAL A 571 -25.22 45.40 -8.39
CA VAL A 571 -24.48 46.39 -7.58
C VAL A 571 -23.07 46.48 -8.14
N GLU A 572 -22.64 47.67 -8.54
CA GLU A 572 -21.28 47.94 -8.99
C GLU A 572 -20.54 48.71 -7.89
N ILE A 573 -19.39 48.19 -7.43
CA ILE A 573 -18.52 48.87 -6.47
C ILE A 573 -17.25 49.28 -7.20
N LYS A 574 -16.95 50.58 -7.21
CA LYS A 574 -15.73 51.13 -7.80
C LYS A 574 -14.77 51.55 -6.69
N ILE A 575 -13.54 51.06 -6.76
CA ILE A 575 -12.46 51.45 -5.84
C ILE A 575 -11.33 52.01 -6.67
N LYS A 576 -10.97 53.28 -6.43
CA LYS A 576 -9.85 53.96 -7.07
C LYS A 576 -8.60 53.89 -6.19
N PHE A 577 -7.46 53.55 -6.77
CA PHE A 577 -6.16 53.57 -6.12
C PHE A 577 -5.27 54.60 -6.82
N GLU A 578 -4.82 55.63 -6.10
CA GLU A 578 -4.16 56.79 -6.73
C GLU A 578 -2.63 56.87 -6.53
N LYS A 579 -1.96 55.75 -6.19
CA LYS A 579 -0.50 55.78 -5.98
C LYS A 579 0.36 54.89 -6.86
N PHE A 580 -0.24 54.13 -7.78
CA PHE A 580 0.48 53.42 -8.84
C PHE A 580 -0.42 53.44 -10.08
N GLY A 581 0.14 53.79 -11.25
CA GLY A 581 -0.58 54.05 -12.50
C GLY A 581 -1.80 53.17 -12.74
N ALA A 582 -2.90 53.83 -13.14
CA ALA A 582 -4.28 53.36 -13.14
C ALA A 582 -4.49 51.87 -13.48
N LYS A 583 -5.02 51.12 -12.51
CA LYS A 583 -5.81 49.91 -12.76
C LYS A 583 -7.12 50.01 -11.97
N GLU A 584 -8.25 50.06 -12.69
CA GLU A 584 -9.60 50.02 -12.13
C GLU A 584 -9.97 48.55 -11.84
N LEU A 585 -10.40 48.25 -10.62
CA LEU A 585 -10.89 46.93 -10.23
C LEU A 585 -12.42 46.99 -10.16
N ARG A 586 -13.12 46.28 -11.05
CA ARG A 586 -14.58 46.18 -11.06
C ARG A 586 -15.03 44.84 -10.50
N LEU A 587 -15.84 44.88 -9.45
CA LEU A 587 -16.53 43.72 -8.91
C LEU A 587 -18.02 43.81 -9.27
N ILE A 588 -18.51 42.84 -10.04
CA ILE A 588 -19.93 42.71 -10.41
C ILE A 588 -20.46 41.42 -9.80
N THR A 589 -21.48 41.54 -8.94
CA THR A 589 -22.17 40.36 -8.39
C THR A 589 -23.61 40.31 -8.90
N GLN A 590 -24.04 39.17 -9.45
CA GLN A 590 -25.44 38.85 -9.73
C GLN A 590 -25.88 37.73 -8.79
N ARG A 591 -26.94 37.95 -7.99
CA ARG A 591 -27.58 36.87 -7.22
C ARG A 591 -29.11 37.07 -7.13
N HIS A 592 -29.82 35.96 -7.31
CA HIS A 592 -31.27 35.82 -7.18
C HIS A 592 -31.65 35.44 -5.73
N LYS A 593 -31.90 36.43 -4.85
CA LYS A 593 -32.85 36.44 -3.71
C LYS A 593 -32.48 37.54 -2.68
N PRO A 594 -33.45 38.25 -2.06
CA PRO A 594 -33.18 39.35 -1.14
C PRO A 594 -32.93 38.88 0.32
N ILE A 595 -32.00 39.52 1.04
CA ILE A 595 -31.80 39.44 2.50
C ILE A 595 -31.76 40.88 3.05
N PRO A 596 -32.38 41.20 4.20
CA PRO A 596 -32.30 42.52 4.80
C PRO A 596 -30.91 42.78 5.43
N ILE A 597 -30.32 43.95 5.13
CA ILE A 597 -29.06 44.42 5.74
C ILE A 597 -29.40 45.35 6.91
N ILE A 598 -28.94 45.00 8.12
CA ILE A 598 -28.96 45.89 9.30
C ILE A 598 -27.61 46.62 9.36
N ILE A 599 -27.64 47.96 9.32
CA ILE A 599 -26.44 48.81 9.47
C ILE A 599 -26.37 49.31 10.91
N ILE A 600 -25.26 49.04 11.62
CA ILE A 600 -24.94 49.64 12.92
C ILE A 600 -23.69 50.52 12.75
N PRO A 601 -23.74 51.83 13.07
CA PRO A 601 -22.57 52.71 12.97
C PRO A 601 -21.71 52.64 14.25
N LEU A 602 -20.43 52.29 14.10
CA LEU A 602 -19.45 52.35 15.20
C LEU A 602 -18.78 53.73 15.25
N LYS A 603 -19.11 54.55 16.26
CA LYS A 603 -18.29 55.71 16.68
C LYS A 603 -17.45 55.33 17.91
N ARG A 604 -16.14 55.57 17.79
CA ARG A 604 -15.07 55.78 18.81
C ARG A 604 -15.31 55.23 20.23
N ILE A 605 -14.51 54.24 20.64
CA ILE A 605 -14.10 54.05 22.05
C ILE A 605 -12.60 53.74 22.12
N ARG A 606 -11.86 54.54 22.91
CA ARG A 606 -10.45 54.34 23.30
C ARG A 606 -10.41 53.58 24.64
N HIS A 607 -9.60 52.52 24.69
CA HIS A 607 -9.04 51.85 25.90
C HIS A 607 -9.98 51.02 26.82
N PRO A 608 -9.44 50.08 27.65
CA PRO A 608 -9.79 48.66 27.52
C PRO A 608 -10.42 48.06 28.78
N LEU A 609 -11.53 47.32 28.70
CA LEU A 609 -12.01 46.52 29.83
C LEU A 609 -12.80 45.26 29.40
N LYS A 610 -12.23 44.12 29.85
CA LYS A 610 -12.83 42.92 30.46
C LYS A 610 -14.01 42.19 29.79
N ARG A 611 -13.81 40.86 29.70
CA ARG A 611 -14.77 39.78 29.43
C ARG A 611 -16.18 40.10 29.97
N ASN A 612 -17.18 40.04 29.09
CA ASN A 612 -18.58 39.90 29.52
C ASN A 612 -19.30 38.80 28.72
N THR A 613 -19.66 37.74 29.44
CA THR A 613 -20.14 36.42 29.02
C THR A 613 -21.65 36.39 28.77
N ARG A 614 -22.17 37.26 27.89
CA ARG A 614 -23.60 37.23 27.52
C ARG A 614 -23.91 37.33 26.03
N LEU A 615 -22.95 37.68 25.17
CA LEU A 615 -23.16 37.78 23.72
C LEU A 615 -22.87 36.47 22.95
N HIS A 616 -22.18 35.51 23.58
CA HIS A 616 -21.84 34.23 22.96
C HIS A 616 -22.96 33.16 23.02
N LYS A 617 -24.08 33.45 23.71
CA LYS A 617 -25.21 32.51 23.88
C LYS A 617 -26.37 32.70 22.89
N GLN A 618 -26.37 33.73 22.05
CA GLN A 618 -27.46 33.97 21.08
C GLN A 618 -27.14 33.59 19.62
N ILE A 619 -25.88 33.26 19.29
CA ILE A 619 -25.50 32.92 17.90
C ILE A 619 -25.53 31.40 17.62
N LYS A 620 -25.72 30.55 18.65
CA LYS A 620 -25.70 29.08 18.50
C LYS A 620 -27.10 28.40 18.42
N ALA A 621 -28.18 29.15 18.20
CA ALA A 621 -29.55 28.62 18.28
C ALA A 621 -30.31 28.51 16.93
N GLN A 622 -29.65 28.61 15.77
CA GLN A 622 -30.34 28.61 14.47
C GLN A 622 -29.80 27.65 13.40
N ALA A 623 -29.03 26.63 13.79
CA ALA A 623 -28.67 25.56 12.86
C ALA A 623 -28.56 24.23 13.61
N THR A 624 -29.65 23.45 13.64
CA THR A 624 -29.66 21.96 13.59
C THR A 624 -31.08 21.41 13.79
N LEU A 625 -31.55 20.60 12.83
CA LEU A 625 -32.53 19.51 13.02
C LEU A 625 -31.85 18.19 12.59
N PRO A 626 -32.26 17.02 13.11
CA PRO A 626 -31.35 15.96 13.58
C PRO A 626 -31.31 14.71 12.69
N PRO A 627 -30.52 13.69 13.10
CA PRO A 627 -31.16 12.39 13.32
C PRO A 627 -30.96 11.88 14.75
N LEU A 628 -32.05 11.31 15.26
CA LEU A 628 -32.18 10.59 16.51
C LEU A 628 -31.31 9.32 16.53
N ILE A 629 -30.60 9.08 17.62
CA ILE A 629 -30.61 7.82 18.40
C ILE A 629 -30.11 8.16 19.81
N LYS A 630 -30.95 7.87 20.81
CA LYS A 630 -30.67 8.02 22.24
C LYS A 630 -29.70 6.93 22.70
N ARG A 631 -28.66 7.29 23.45
CA ARG A 631 -28.09 6.45 24.50
C ARG A 631 -27.98 7.27 25.78
N ALA A 632 -28.52 6.70 26.84
CA ALA A 632 -28.63 7.28 28.16
C ALA A 632 -27.25 7.39 28.84
N GLU A 633 -26.96 8.55 29.39
CA GLU A 633 -25.94 8.77 30.41
C GLU A 633 -26.49 8.30 31.76
N GLN A 634 -25.69 7.54 32.51
CA GLN A 634 -25.79 7.44 33.97
C GLN A 634 -24.45 7.92 34.56
N GLU A 635 -24.57 8.81 35.54
CA GLU A 635 -23.50 9.53 36.23
C GLU A 635 -22.58 8.65 37.11
N PRO A 636 -21.38 9.15 37.48
CA PRO A 636 -20.38 8.43 38.25
C PRO A 636 -20.37 8.74 39.77
N ASN A 637 -19.64 7.87 40.50
CA ASN A 637 -19.07 7.99 41.86
C ASN A 637 -19.79 7.35 43.05
N LYS A 638 -19.22 6.25 43.59
CA LYS A 638 -18.44 6.25 44.86
C LYS A 638 -17.79 4.88 45.19
N PRO A 639 -16.70 4.84 45.98
CA PRO A 639 -15.85 3.67 46.21
C PRO A 639 -16.23 2.92 47.49
N LEU A 640 -15.92 1.62 47.59
CA LEU A 640 -15.81 0.90 48.88
C LEU A 640 -14.90 -0.33 48.77
N THR A 641 -14.27 -0.64 49.90
CA THR A 641 -13.04 -1.39 50.17
C THR A 641 -13.28 -2.86 50.56
N LYS A 642 -12.47 -3.81 50.01
CA LYS A 642 -11.95 -5.14 50.51
C LYS A 642 -12.91 -6.17 51.18
N PRO A 643 -12.55 -7.48 51.36
CA PRO A 643 -11.63 -8.40 50.67
C PRO A 643 -12.27 -9.78 50.29
N VAL A 644 -11.46 -10.66 49.68
CA VAL A 644 -11.73 -12.03 49.14
C VAL A 644 -12.21 -13.06 50.19
N PRO A 645 -12.97 -14.11 49.80
CA PRO A 645 -12.41 -15.47 49.89
C PRO A 645 -12.72 -16.41 48.70
N LYS A 646 -11.84 -17.41 48.55
CA LYS A 646 -11.83 -18.51 47.57
C LYS A 646 -13.05 -19.45 47.69
N ARG A 647 -13.55 -19.99 46.57
CA ARG A 647 -13.66 -21.45 46.32
C ARG A 647 -14.18 -21.82 44.92
N ASP A 648 -13.79 -23.03 44.55
CA ASP A 648 -13.93 -23.79 43.31
C ASP A 648 -15.33 -24.04 42.73
N GLN A 649 -15.29 -24.53 41.48
CA GLN A 649 -16.21 -25.45 40.77
C GLN A 649 -17.29 -24.90 39.81
N CYS A 650 -17.01 -25.20 38.53
CA CYS A 650 -17.88 -25.80 37.50
C CYS A 650 -19.15 -25.11 36.96
N LEU A 651 -19.29 -25.33 35.64
CA LEU A 651 -20.50 -25.30 34.79
C LEU A 651 -20.85 -23.98 34.05
N SER A 652 -20.35 -23.93 32.81
CA SER A 652 -21.11 -23.94 31.56
C SER A 652 -22.49 -23.25 31.48
N LYS A 653 -22.63 -22.50 30.38
CA LYS A 653 -23.84 -22.10 29.61
C LYS A 653 -24.36 -20.69 29.82
N LEU A 654 -24.72 -20.09 28.68
CA LEU A 654 -25.51 -18.87 28.43
C LEU A 654 -24.69 -17.56 28.53
N VAL A 655 -24.59 -16.68 27.52
CA VAL A 655 -25.52 -16.32 26.43
C VAL A 655 -24.73 -15.78 25.23
N GLN A 656 -24.94 -16.37 24.05
CA GLN A 656 -24.89 -15.69 22.76
C GLN A 656 -26.32 -15.32 22.36
N ALA A 657 -26.41 -14.24 21.58
CA ALA A 657 -27.54 -13.74 20.78
C ALA A 657 -28.44 -12.67 21.43
N ASP A 658 -28.25 -11.43 20.97
CA ASP A 658 -29.33 -10.51 20.62
C ASP A 658 -28.87 -9.48 19.56
N VAL A 659 -28.70 -9.95 18.32
CA VAL A 659 -28.78 -9.14 17.09
C VAL A 659 -29.47 -10.01 16.04
N ALA A 660 -30.80 -9.94 15.93
CA ALA A 660 -31.57 -10.21 14.71
C ALA A 660 -33.07 -10.08 15.00
N ARG A 661 -33.60 -8.86 14.91
CA ARG A 661 -35.05 -8.63 14.79
C ARG A 661 -35.32 -7.48 13.82
N ALA A 662 -35.19 -7.77 12.52
CA ALA A 662 -35.85 -7.02 11.47
C ALA A 662 -36.09 -7.97 10.29
N VAL A 663 -37.35 -8.09 9.87
CA VAL A 663 -37.86 -8.85 8.71
C VAL A 663 -37.76 -10.38 8.88
N GLY A 664 -38.81 -11.15 9.14
CA GLY A 664 -40.18 -11.06 8.65
C GLY A 664 -40.38 -12.06 7.52
N VAL A 665 -40.64 -13.34 7.84
CA VAL A 665 -41.56 -14.29 7.18
C VAL A 665 -41.30 -15.72 7.72
N LYS A 666 -42.41 -16.45 7.88
CA LYS A 666 -42.60 -17.73 8.59
C LYS A 666 -41.90 -18.92 7.92
N ALA A 667 -41.24 -19.76 8.72
CA ALA A 667 -40.99 -21.16 8.38
C ALA A 667 -41.82 -22.08 9.28
N VAL A 668 -42.44 -23.07 8.65
CA VAL A 668 -43.32 -24.10 9.21
C VAL A 668 -42.50 -25.12 10.02
N LYS A 669 -43.08 -25.58 11.13
CA LYS A 669 -42.60 -26.65 12.02
C LYS A 669 -42.66 -28.01 11.33
N GLU A 670 -41.69 -28.88 11.60
CA GLU A 670 -41.88 -30.19 12.29
C GLU A 670 -40.51 -30.86 12.52
N ARG A 671 -40.10 -31.03 13.78
CA ARG A 671 -40.14 -32.26 14.62
C ARG A 671 -39.10 -33.33 14.21
N ALA A 672 -38.14 -33.50 15.12
CA ALA A 672 -37.13 -34.56 15.22
C ALA A 672 -37.71 -35.82 15.94
N PRO A 673 -36.94 -36.81 16.45
CA PRO A 673 -35.50 -37.15 16.29
C PRO A 673 -35.16 -38.69 16.25
N ARG A 674 -33.83 -38.97 16.24
CA ARG A 674 -33.09 -40.22 16.64
C ARG A 674 -33.05 -41.38 15.63
N GLY A 675 -31.97 -42.14 15.48
CA GLY A 675 -30.79 -42.33 16.34
C GLY A 675 -29.60 -42.99 15.61
N GLU A 676 -28.60 -43.34 16.43
CA GLU A 676 -27.24 -43.82 16.15
C GLU A 676 -27.17 -45.14 15.35
N GLU A 677 -26.14 -45.32 14.51
CA GLU A 677 -25.03 -46.29 14.71
C GLU A 677 -24.11 -46.34 13.48
N ARG A 678 -22.91 -46.89 13.70
CA ARG A 678 -21.68 -46.81 12.88
C ARG A 678 -21.53 -48.02 11.92
N PRO A 679 -20.45 -48.11 11.12
CA PRO A 679 -20.48 -48.54 9.73
C PRO A 679 -20.08 -50.00 9.53
N GLU A 680 -20.37 -50.56 8.35
CA GLU A 680 -19.53 -51.61 7.78
C GLU A 680 -19.59 -51.64 6.24
N THR A 681 -18.44 -52.05 5.72
CA THR A 681 -17.96 -52.19 4.34
C THR A 681 -18.73 -53.21 3.50
N ALA A 682 -18.82 -52.97 2.19
CA ALA A 682 -18.89 -54.03 1.19
C ALA A 682 -18.41 -53.53 -0.19
N GLU A 683 -17.22 -53.98 -0.59
CA GLU A 683 -16.86 -54.23 -1.97
C GLU A 683 -17.71 -55.39 -2.53
N LEU A 684 -17.98 -55.36 -3.84
CA LEU A 684 -18.13 -56.49 -4.79
C LEU A 684 -18.63 -55.86 -6.10
N ALA A 685 -17.78 -55.70 -7.11
CA ALA A 685 -17.32 -56.71 -8.07
C ALA A 685 -18.15 -56.71 -9.36
N GLU A 686 -17.39 -56.67 -10.45
CA GLU A 686 -17.74 -56.61 -11.85
C GLU A 686 -18.66 -57.74 -12.32
N LEU A 687 -19.50 -57.44 -13.30
CA LEU A 687 -19.96 -58.42 -14.28
C LEU A 687 -19.90 -57.80 -15.68
N ASP A 688 -19.00 -58.38 -16.45
CA ASP A 688 -18.84 -58.30 -17.91
C ASP A 688 -20.05 -58.95 -18.61
N GLY A 689 -20.43 -58.47 -19.80
CA GLY A 689 -21.53 -59.09 -20.55
C GLY A 689 -21.94 -58.36 -21.82
N ALA A 690 -21.32 -58.78 -22.93
CA ALA A 690 -21.44 -58.27 -24.29
C ALA A 690 -22.85 -58.29 -24.94
N GLY A 691 -23.07 -57.32 -25.83
CA GLY A 691 -23.44 -57.60 -27.23
C GLY A 691 -24.91 -57.48 -27.64
N ALA A 692 -25.21 -56.49 -28.49
CA ALA A 692 -25.68 -56.66 -29.90
C ALA A 692 -26.64 -55.54 -30.37
N ARG A 693 -26.27 -54.94 -31.53
CA ARG A 693 -27.09 -54.51 -32.69
C ARG A 693 -28.43 -53.79 -32.39
N GLY A 694 -28.70 -52.55 -32.81
CA GLY A 694 -28.46 -51.94 -34.11
C GLY A 694 -29.83 -51.65 -34.76
N VAL A 695 -30.18 -50.37 -34.96
CA VAL A 695 -31.22 -49.90 -35.91
C VAL A 695 -30.83 -48.50 -36.41
N GLU A 696 -30.92 -48.33 -37.72
CA GLU A 696 -30.58 -47.17 -38.54
C GLU A 696 -31.70 -46.10 -38.64
N HIS A 697 -31.27 -44.96 -39.19
CA HIS A 697 -32.00 -43.94 -39.97
C HIS A 697 -32.91 -42.92 -39.26
N ALA A 698 -32.60 -41.63 -39.41
CA ALA A 698 -33.08 -40.84 -40.55
C ALA A 698 -32.41 -39.45 -40.63
N ASP A 699 -32.01 -39.08 -41.85
CA ASP A 699 -31.53 -37.78 -42.29
C ASP A 699 -32.64 -36.71 -42.27
N HIS A 700 -32.25 -35.44 -42.16
CA HIS A 700 -32.89 -34.37 -42.92
C HIS A 700 -31.94 -33.15 -43.07
N GLU A 701 -31.41 -32.99 -44.28
CA GLU A 701 -31.01 -31.70 -44.85
C GLU A 701 -32.26 -30.89 -45.25
N GLY A 702 -32.10 -29.56 -45.28
CA GLY A 702 -33.09 -28.63 -45.81
C GLY A 702 -32.57 -27.19 -45.82
N ASP A 703 -31.93 -26.81 -46.93
CA ASP A 703 -31.67 -25.43 -47.36
C ASP A 703 -32.95 -24.59 -47.52
N GLY A 704 -32.86 -23.26 -47.37
CA GLY A 704 -33.98 -22.38 -47.75
C GLY A 704 -33.87 -20.90 -47.40
N VAL A 705 -33.13 -20.15 -48.22
CA VAL A 705 -33.44 -18.81 -48.80
C VAL A 705 -33.79 -17.62 -47.86
N GLY A 706 -33.05 -16.53 -48.09
CA GLY A 706 -33.08 -15.28 -47.32
C GLY A 706 -34.21 -14.29 -47.61
N VAL A 707 -34.15 -13.16 -46.89
CA VAL A 707 -34.85 -11.91 -47.18
C VAL A 707 -33.95 -10.74 -46.79
N GLU A 708 -33.56 -9.95 -47.78
CA GLU A 708 -32.99 -8.61 -47.63
C GLU A 708 -34.01 -7.64 -47.03
N GLY A 709 -33.54 -6.74 -46.15
CA GLY A 709 -34.37 -5.70 -45.55
C GLY A 709 -33.56 -4.62 -44.84
N ARG A 710 -32.92 -3.74 -45.61
CA ARG A 710 -32.68 -2.32 -45.27
C ARG A 710 -33.41 -1.50 -46.36
N PRO A 711 -33.86 -0.25 -46.14
CA PRO A 711 -33.21 0.78 -45.32
C PRO A 711 -34.16 1.73 -44.54
N VAL A 712 -33.67 2.39 -43.48
CA VAL A 712 -33.97 3.81 -43.24
C VAL A 712 -32.77 4.44 -42.53
N ALA A 713 -32.17 5.43 -43.19
CA ALA A 713 -31.29 6.42 -42.59
C ALA A 713 -32.15 7.49 -41.92
N VAL A 714 -31.80 7.90 -40.70
CA VAL A 714 -32.12 9.23 -40.19
C VAL A 714 -30.84 9.82 -39.67
N ASP A 715 -30.55 10.98 -40.24
CA ASP A 715 -29.38 11.81 -40.05
C ASP A 715 -29.52 12.72 -38.82
N GLU A 716 -28.36 13.10 -38.30
CA GLU A 716 -28.03 14.30 -37.50
C GLU A 716 -28.85 14.73 -36.27
N GLY A 717 -28.14 14.77 -35.14
CA GLY A 717 -28.57 15.45 -33.92
C GLY A 717 -27.50 15.43 -32.83
N GLY A 718 -26.34 16.02 -33.13
CA GLY A 718 -25.24 16.18 -32.17
C GLY A 718 -25.66 16.96 -30.92
N GLY A 719 -25.45 16.35 -29.75
CA GLY A 719 -25.60 16.97 -28.46
C GLY A 719 -24.52 16.45 -27.52
N GLU A 720 -23.40 17.17 -27.44
CA GLU A 720 -22.37 16.97 -26.42
C GLU A 720 -22.99 17.22 -25.02
N PHE A 721 -23.19 16.16 -24.24
CA PHE A 721 -23.36 16.28 -22.80
C PHE A 721 -21.99 16.13 -22.13
N ARG A 722 -21.34 17.26 -21.84
CA ARG A 722 -20.20 17.31 -20.90
C ARG A 722 -20.73 17.25 -19.48
N LEU A 723 -20.52 16.11 -18.81
CA LEU A 723 -20.84 15.95 -17.40
C LEU A 723 -19.63 16.39 -16.54
N GLY A 724 -19.81 17.55 -15.91
CA GLY A 724 -19.40 17.91 -14.55
C GLY A 724 -18.05 17.45 -13.99
N GLU A 725 -17.14 18.42 -13.83
CA GLU A 725 -16.15 18.43 -12.76
C GLU A 725 -16.84 18.44 -11.39
N LEU A 726 -16.63 17.40 -10.60
CA LEU A 726 -16.94 17.35 -9.17
C LEU A 726 -15.69 16.86 -8.43
N THR A 727 -14.77 17.79 -8.20
CA THR A 727 -13.68 17.66 -7.23
C THR A 727 -14.14 18.04 -5.83
N ALA A 728 -13.63 17.28 -4.86
CA ALA A 728 -13.42 17.60 -3.45
C ALA A 728 -14.62 17.46 -2.49
N ALA A 729 -14.69 16.29 -1.83
CA ALA A 729 -14.83 16.19 -0.37
C ALA A 729 -14.57 14.75 0.08
N CYS A 730 -13.40 14.50 0.69
CA CYS A 730 -13.18 13.63 1.86
C CYS A 730 -11.67 13.50 2.10
N TYR A 731 -11.17 14.30 3.04
CA TYR A 731 -10.02 14.01 3.90
C TYR A 731 -10.54 14.02 5.34
#